data_AF-A0AAP7DLV3-F1
#
_entry.id   AF-A0AAP7DLV3-F1
#
_cell.length_a   1.000
_cell.length_b   1.000
_cell.length_c   1.000
_cell.angle_alpha   90.00
_cell.angle_beta   90.00
_cell.angle_gamma   90.00
#
_symmetry.space_group_name_H-M   'P 1'
#
loop_
_entity.id
_entity.type
_entity.pdbx_description
1 polymer ?
#
loop_
_entity_poly.entity_id
_entity_poly.type
_entity_poly.pdbx_seq_one_letter_code
_entity_poly.pdbx_strand_id
1 'polypeptide(L)'
;MNTFVLDFQEMKNTQLLLVGGKGLNVGELSKMEGIQVPEGFCVTTAGYQKAIEQNETYHALLNRLTMLHVEDRDQIGEISREIRQILLEVEIPSDVVKEVTHYLSRFGEEHAYAVRSSATAEDLPHASFAGQQDTYLHIIGKEAILQHISKCWASLFTDRAVIYRMQNGFDHSHVYLAVIIQRMVFPQASGILFTADPITSNRKVISIDASYGLGEALVSGLVSADCYKVKEGEIIEKRIAAKKLAIYGRKEGGIETQQIDPEQQKTQTLTEQQILQLARIGRHIEAYFGCPQDIEWCLVDDTFYIVQSRPITTLYPIPEANDQENRVYVSVGHQQMMTDPMKPLGLSFFQLTNPAPMRKAGGRLFVDVTPMLASRDNTLHYLGQSDPLIKDALMTIIERDFIKTLPDENKTPSPIKSITDTMREIENTPSIVPNLIQRSQASIEALKQNIQTKSGSDLFDFIFEDLEQLKMFVFDPQSLRVILAAMDAAAWINENMNEWLGEKHAADTLSQSVPDNITSEMGLALLDVADVIRPYPEIIEYLQHVKDEQFLDEMLTLDGGQKARDAIYAYLDKYGMRCAGEIDLTRTRWIEKPITIVPLILGNIKNFEPNASQRKFEQGQQEALKKEQALLERLKQLPGGEQKAKETKQTIDFIRKYSGYREYPKYVMVNRYFVYKLALLKEAEQLVQAGIIHEREDIFYLTLEELYEVVRTNKLDYHIINKRKDEYNYYEKLTPPRVITSDGEIIAGEYKRENLPSGVLVGLPVSAGVIEGRARVILKLEDADLEDGDILVTAFTDPSWTPLFVSIKGLVTEVGGLMTHGAVIAREYGLPAVVGVENATKLIQDGQRIRVHGTEGYIEIL
;
A
#
# COMPACT_ATOMS: atom_id res chain seq x y z
N MET A 1 -13.14 35.67 -25.58
CA MET A 1 -14.28 34.96 -26.19
C MET A 1 -14.06 33.49 -25.92
N ASN A 2 -15.01 32.81 -25.27
CA ASN A 2 -14.89 31.37 -25.01
C ASN A 2 -15.16 30.62 -26.32
N THR A 3 -14.17 29.87 -26.81
CA THR A 3 -14.33 29.02 -27.99
C THR A 3 -15.14 27.78 -27.63
N PHE A 4 -16.24 27.52 -28.33
CA PHE A 4 -17.14 26.40 -28.03
C PHE A 4 -16.67 25.09 -28.64
N VAL A 5 -15.90 25.16 -29.72
CA VAL A 5 -15.27 24.02 -30.40
C VAL A 5 -13.81 24.34 -30.66
N LEU A 6 -12.93 23.35 -30.50
CA LEU A 6 -11.50 23.47 -30.80
C LEU A 6 -11.04 22.33 -31.70
N ASP A 7 -10.28 22.65 -32.75
CA ASP A 7 -9.54 21.66 -33.54
C ASP A 7 -8.43 21.02 -32.69
N PHE A 8 -8.10 19.75 -32.91
CA PHE A 8 -6.98 19.10 -32.20
C PHE A 8 -5.66 19.87 -32.31
N GLN A 9 -5.38 20.47 -33.47
CA GLN A 9 -4.17 21.26 -33.71
C GLN A 9 -4.15 22.61 -32.95
N GLU A 10 -5.33 23.12 -32.56
CA GLU A 10 -5.50 24.42 -31.89
C GLU A 10 -5.43 24.32 -30.36
N MET A 11 -5.57 23.11 -29.81
CA MET A 11 -5.55 22.88 -28.37
C MET A 11 -4.21 23.24 -27.75
N LYS A 12 -4.19 23.61 -26.47
CA LYS A 12 -2.96 23.91 -25.71
C LYS A 12 -2.96 23.10 -24.43
N ASN A 13 -1.77 22.68 -23.99
CA ASN A 13 -1.56 21.90 -22.76
C ASN A 13 -2.23 22.55 -21.50
N THR A 14 -2.38 23.88 -21.46
CA THR A 14 -3.03 24.59 -20.34
C THR A 14 -4.56 24.50 -20.32
N GLN A 15 -5.20 23.80 -21.26
CA GLN A 15 -6.65 23.80 -21.46
C GLN A 15 -7.36 22.53 -20.94
N LEU A 16 -6.78 21.80 -19.98
CA LEU A 16 -7.38 20.59 -19.39
C LEU A 16 -8.84 20.79 -18.94
N LEU A 17 -9.14 21.91 -18.27
CA LEU A 17 -10.49 22.25 -17.80
C LEU A 17 -11.48 22.55 -18.93
N LEU A 18 -10.98 22.82 -20.14
CA LEU A 18 -11.78 23.19 -21.31
C LEU A 18 -12.07 22.00 -22.23
N VAL A 19 -11.10 21.09 -22.41
CA VAL A 19 -11.21 19.97 -23.36
C VAL A 19 -11.19 18.59 -22.73
N GLY A 20 -11.02 18.50 -21.40
CA GLY A 20 -10.91 17.23 -20.68
C GLY A 20 -9.57 16.50 -20.91
N GLY A 21 -9.35 15.42 -20.16
CA GLY A 21 -8.10 14.65 -20.20
C GLY A 21 -7.81 14.03 -21.57
N LYS A 22 -8.72 13.16 -22.05
CA LYS A 22 -8.63 12.56 -23.40
C LYS A 22 -8.48 13.60 -24.51
N GLY A 23 -9.25 14.69 -24.47
CA GLY A 23 -9.21 15.73 -25.49
C GLY A 23 -7.83 16.39 -25.55
N LEU A 24 -7.27 16.71 -24.39
CA LEU A 24 -5.92 17.26 -24.28
C LEU A 24 -4.87 16.32 -24.86
N ASN A 25 -4.92 15.03 -24.48
CA ASN A 25 -3.94 14.05 -24.93
C ASN A 25 -4.00 13.82 -26.45
N VAL A 26 -5.20 13.76 -27.04
CA VAL A 26 -5.37 13.65 -28.50
C VAL A 26 -4.87 14.92 -29.20
N GLY A 27 -5.14 16.09 -28.63
CA GLY A 27 -4.61 17.36 -29.12
C GLY A 27 -3.08 17.39 -29.16
N GLU A 28 -2.41 16.94 -28.10
CA GLU A 28 -0.95 16.86 -28.07
C GLU A 28 -0.40 15.81 -29.06
N LEU A 29 -1.00 14.61 -29.11
CA LEU A 29 -0.64 13.58 -30.09
C LEU A 29 -0.73 14.08 -31.53
N SER A 30 -1.77 14.86 -31.85
CA SER A 30 -2.01 15.35 -33.22
C SER A 30 -0.89 16.27 -33.74
N LYS A 31 -0.13 16.89 -32.84
CA LYS A 31 0.98 17.81 -33.17
C LYS A 31 2.33 17.10 -33.26
N MET A 32 2.39 15.81 -32.89
CA MET A 32 3.63 15.06 -32.88
C MET A 32 4.03 14.66 -34.31
N GLU A 33 5.27 14.97 -34.68
CA GLU A 33 5.81 14.57 -35.98
C GLU A 33 5.94 13.04 -36.07
N GLY A 34 5.49 12.45 -37.18
CA GLY A 34 5.57 11.00 -37.41
C GLY A 34 4.48 10.17 -36.73
N ILE A 35 3.57 10.78 -35.99
CA ILE A 35 2.38 10.11 -35.41
C ILE A 35 1.15 10.46 -36.25
N GLN A 36 0.39 9.45 -36.66
CA GLN A 36 -0.86 9.65 -37.39
C GLN A 36 -2.03 9.63 -36.40
N VAL A 37 -2.74 10.75 -36.27
CA VAL A 37 -3.96 10.86 -35.47
C VAL A 37 -5.11 11.20 -36.42
N PRO A 38 -6.25 10.48 -36.38
CA PRO A 38 -7.41 10.85 -37.20
C PRO A 38 -7.89 12.28 -36.87
N GLU A 39 -8.17 13.06 -37.92
CA GLU A 39 -8.64 14.44 -37.81
C GLU A 39 -9.91 14.54 -36.96
N GLY A 40 -10.08 15.66 -36.27
CA GLY A 40 -11.24 15.87 -35.42
C GLY A 40 -11.17 17.16 -34.63
N PHE A 41 -12.19 17.35 -33.80
CA PHE A 41 -12.37 18.53 -32.96
C PHE A 41 -13.02 18.14 -31.63
N CYS A 42 -13.00 19.05 -30.66
CA CYS A 42 -13.61 18.86 -29.35
C CYS A 42 -14.62 19.97 -29.08
N VAL A 43 -15.85 19.59 -28.76
CA VAL A 43 -16.85 20.48 -28.16
C VAL A 43 -16.46 20.69 -26.70
N THR A 44 -16.14 21.93 -26.36
CA THR A 44 -15.54 22.28 -25.08
C THR A 44 -16.56 22.24 -23.93
N THR A 45 -16.04 22.20 -22.70
CA THR A 45 -16.86 22.28 -21.48
C THR A 45 -17.69 23.57 -21.40
N ALA A 46 -17.28 24.64 -22.10
CA ALA A 46 -18.07 25.87 -22.21
C ALA A 46 -19.40 25.64 -22.97
N GLY A 47 -19.41 24.72 -23.95
CA GLY A 47 -20.63 24.31 -24.64
C GLY A 47 -21.60 23.58 -23.72
N TYR A 48 -21.08 22.65 -22.91
CA TYR A 48 -21.84 21.96 -21.87
C TYR A 48 -22.42 22.94 -20.84
N GLN A 49 -21.57 23.81 -20.27
CA GLN A 49 -21.99 24.80 -19.28
C GLN A 49 -23.09 25.71 -19.82
N LYS A 50 -22.96 26.21 -21.05
CA LYS A 50 -23.97 27.07 -21.67
C LYS A 50 -25.30 26.34 -21.93
N ALA A 51 -25.28 25.03 -22.18
CA ALA A 51 -26.50 24.24 -22.35
C ALA A 51 -27.31 24.13 -21.05
N ILE A 52 -26.62 24.03 -19.89
CA ILE A 52 -27.27 23.86 -18.58
C ILE A 52 -27.47 25.16 -17.78
N GLU A 53 -26.80 26.26 -18.17
CA GLU A 53 -26.72 27.53 -17.41
C GLU A 53 -28.09 28.08 -16.95
N GLN A 54 -29.13 27.93 -17.77
CA GLN A 54 -30.48 28.44 -17.50
C GLN A 54 -31.46 27.35 -17.02
N ASN A 55 -30.97 26.15 -16.70
CA ASN A 55 -31.81 25.03 -16.29
C ASN A 55 -31.88 24.91 -14.76
N GLU A 56 -32.84 25.62 -14.16
CA GLU A 56 -33.04 25.64 -12.70
C GLU A 56 -33.29 24.24 -12.11
N THR A 57 -34.03 23.39 -12.81
CA THR A 57 -34.32 22.01 -12.39
C THR A 57 -33.05 21.17 -12.30
N TYR A 58 -32.17 21.27 -13.29
CA TYR A 58 -30.87 20.59 -13.27
C TYR A 58 -30.05 21.00 -12.04
N HIS A 59 -29.96 22.30 -11.77
CA HIS A 59 -29.20 22.81 -10.62
C HIS A 59 -29.79 22.38 -9.27
N ALA A 60 -31.13 22.36 -9.16
CA ALA A 60 -31.80 21.86 -7.96
C ALA A 60 -31.53 20.36 -7.71
N LEU A 61 -31.58 19.54 -8.76
CA LEU A 61 -31.27 18.10 -8.67
C LEU A 61 -29.80 17.85 -8.34
N LEU A 62 -28.88 18.61 -8.94
CA LEU A 62 -27.45 18.51 -8.66
C LEU A 62 -27.13 18.86 -7.20
N ASN A 63 -27.74 19.92 -6.66
CA ASN A 63 -27.59 20.31 -5.25
C ASN A 63 -28.17 19.27 -4.29
N ARG A 64 -29.24 18.58 -4.69
CA ARG A 64 -29.79 17.48 -3.89
C ARG A 64 -28.86 16.26 -3.93
N LEU A 65 -28.23 15.99 -5.08
CA LEU A 65 -27.29 14.89 -5.25
C LEU A 65 -26.04 15.08 -4.37
N THR A 66 -25.52 16.31 -4.22
CA THR A 66 -24.34 16.60 -3.38
C THR A 66 -24.59 16.43 -1.89
N MET A 67 -25.84 16.34 -1.45
CA MET A 67 -26.21 16.09 -0.04
C MET A 67 -26.36 14.60 0.30
N LEU A 68 -26.30 13.71 -0.69
CA LEU A 68 -26.45 12.26 -0.48
C LEU A 68 -25.12 11.59 -0.12
N HIS A 69 -25.21 10.42 0.52
CA HIS A 69 -24.08 9.54 0.78
C HIS A 69 -24.10 8.31 -0.14
N VAL A 70 -22.96 7.61 -0.26
CA VAL A 70 -22.78 6.48 -1.20
C VAL A 70 -23.78 5.33 -0.93
N GLU A 71 -24.26 5.24 0.30
CA GLU A 71 -25.22 4.26 0.78
C GLU A 71 -26.64 4.53 0.26
N ASP A 72 -26.97 5.76 -0.14
CA ASP A 72 -28.29 6.19 -0.60
C ASP A 72 -28.60 5.79 -2.07
N ARG A 73 -28.30 4.53 -2.43
CA ARG A 73 -28.27 4.06 -3.83
C ARG A 73 -29.57 4.29 -4.61
N ASP A 74 -30.72 4.07 -3.98
CA ASP A 74 -32.01 4.24 -4.65
C ASP A 74 -32.27 5.70 -5.02
N GLN A 75 -32.00 6.62 -4.08
CA GLN A 75 -32.14 8.06 -4.32
C GLN A 75 -31.14 8.58 -5.35
N ILE A 76 -29.89 8.08 -5.30
CA ILE A 76 -28.88 8.38 -6.32
C ILE A 76 -29.39 7.95 -7.69
N GLY A 77 -29.92 6.73 -7.83
CA GLY A 77 -30.42 6.21 -9.10
C GLY A 77 -31.61 6.99 -9.66
N GLU A 78 -32.52 7.47 -8.80
CA GLU A 78 -33.64 8.33 -9.20
C GLU A 78 -33.17 9.70 -9.71
N ILE A 79 -32.40 10.43 -8.90
CA ILE A 79 -31.90 11.77 -9.26
C ILE A 79 -31.02 11.70 -10.51
N SER A 80 -30.16 10.68 -10.61
CA SER A 80 -29.30 10.45 -11.78
C SER A 80 -30.11 10.21 -13.05
N ARG A 81 -31.26 9.53 -12.96
CA ARG A 81 -32.16 9.30 -14.11
C ARG A 81 -32.82 10.60 -14.57
N GLU A 82 -33.30 11.42 -13.63
CA GLU A 82 -33.92 12.71 -13.92
C GLU A 82 -32.93 13.68 -14.57
N ILE A 83 -31.71 13.80 -14.02
CA ILE A 83 -30.64 14.64 -14.59
C ILE A 83 -30.30 14.17 -16.01
N ARG A 84 -30.19 12.85 -16.23
CA ARG A 84 -29.92 12.29 -17.56
C ARG A 84 -31.00 12.63 -18.57
N GLN A 85 -32.28 12.55 -18.17
CA GLN A 85 -33.38 12.90 -19.06
C GLN A 85 -33.30 14.37 -19.47
N ILE A 86 -33.04 15.27 -18.51
CA ILE A 86 -32.84 16.70 -18.79
C ILE A 86 -31.71 16.91 -19.79
N LEU A 87 -30.57 16.25 -19.60
CA LEU A 87 -29.40 16.38 -20.50
C LEU A 87 -29.63 15.79 -21.90
N LEU A 88 -30.55 14.83 -22.05
CA LEU A 88 -30.94 14.30 -23.36
C LEU A 88 -31.92 15.22 -24.10
N GLU A 89 -32.73 15.98 -23.37
CA GLU A 89 -33.76 16.88 -23.90
C GLU A 89 -33.29 18.34 -24.05
N VAL A 90 -32.13 18.69 -23.46
CA VAL A 90 -31.57 20.04 -23.52
C VAL A 90 -31.24 20.47 -24.95
N GLU A 91 -31.62 21.69 -25.32
CA GLU A 91 -31.28 22.24 -26.62
C GLU A 91 -29.80 22.63 -26.66
N ILE A 92 -29.05 22.09 -27.62
CA ILE A 92 -27.64 22.44 -27.81
C ILE A 92 -27.55 23.91 -28.25
N PRO A 93 -26.73 24.75 -27.58
CA PRO A 93 -26.62 26.17 -27.92
C PRO A 93 -26.34 26.41 -29.41
N SER A 94 -27.03 27.40 -30.00
CA SER A 94 -26.92 27.65 -31.45
C SER A 94 -25.50 27.94 -31.93
N ASP A 95 -24.65 28.51 -31.06
CA ASP A 95 -23.24 28.80 -31.36
C ASP A 95 -22.44 27.50 -31.47
N VAL A 96 -22.68 26.53 -30.57
CA VAL A 96 -22.09 25.18 -30.64
C VAL A 96 -22.54 24.49 -31.92
N VAL A 97 -23.84 24.53 -32.25
CA VAL A 97 -24.37 23.90 -33.48
C VAL A 97 -23.71 24.49 -34.74
N LYS A 98 -23.54 25.82 -34.79
CA LYS A 98 -22.87 26.50 -35.91
C LYS A 98 -21.42 26.07 -36.05
N GLU A 99 -20.66 26.06 -34.96
CA GLU A 99 -19.25 25.66 -34.97
C GLU A 99 -19.08 24.18 -35.33
N VAL A 100 -19.88 23.28 -34.75
CA VAL A 100 -19.88 21.85 -35.12
C VAL A 100 -20.19 21.67 -36.62
N THR A 101 -21.20 22.37 -37.14
CA THR A 101 -21.52 22.32 -38.58
C THR A 101 -20.35 22.81 -39.43
N HIS A 102 -19.68 23.88 -39.01
CA HIS A 102 -18.52 24.41 -39.72
C HIS A 102 -17.40 23.38 -39.82
N TYR A 103 -17.01 22.74 -38.71
CA TYR A 103 -15.97 21.71 -38.74
C TYR A 103 -16.39 20.46 -39.53
N LEU A 104 -17.64 20.00 -39.41
CA LEU A 104 -18.13 18.87 -40.21
C LEU A 104 -18.11 19.16 -41.71
N SER A 105 -18.45 20.40 -42.13
CA SER A 105 -18.35 20.80 -43.55
C SER A 105 -16.90 20.81 -44.07
N ARG A 106 -15.92 21.04 -43.18
CA ARG A 106 -14.49 21.02 -43.52
C ARG A 106 -13.93 19.60 -43.56
N PHE A 107 -14.36 18.73 -42.65
CA PHE A 107 -13.86 17.36 -42.53
C PHE A 107 -14.65 16.33 -43.34
N GLY A 108 -15.86 16.66 -43.82
CA GLY A 108 -16.73 15.83 -44.64
C GLY A 108 -17.97 15.35 -43.87
N GLU A 109 -19.17 15.78 -44.28
CA GLU A 109 -20.44 15.45 -43.60
C GLU A 109 -20.90 14.00 -43.87
N GLU A 110 -20.47 13.44 -44.99
CA GLU A 110 -20.75 12.07 -45.42
C GLU A 110 -19.88 11.02 -44.70
N HIS A 111 -18.84 11.46 -43.98
CA HIS A 111 -17.95 10.57 -43.27
C HIS A 111 -18.53 10.12 -41.93
N ALA A 112 -18.00 9.00 -41.45
CA ALA A 112 -18.28 8.47 -40.14
C ALA A 112 -17.37 9.11 -39.08
N TYR A 113 -17.93 9.34 -37.90
CA TYR A 113 -17.21 9.90 -36.75
C TYR A 113 -17.41 9.03 -35.50
N ALA A 114 -16.40 9.01 -34.64
CA ALA A 114 -16.48 8.58 -33.25
C ALA A 114 -16.80 9.79 -32.36
N VAL A 115 -17.80 9.65 -31.50
CA VAL A 115 -18.21 10.67 -30.52
C VAL A 115 -17.82 10.15 -29.13
N ARG A 116 -16.77 10.72 -28.54
CA ARG A 116 -16.13 10.24 -27.30
C ARG A 116 -16.25 11.28 -26.20
N SER A 117 -16.63 10.84 -25.02
CA SER A 117 -16.64 11.67 -23.80
C SER A 117 -15.22 11.97 -23.32
N SER A 118 -14.97 13.21 -22.88
CA SER A 118 -13.74 13.64 -22.23
C SER A 118 -14.02 14.53 -21.01
N ALA A 119 -13.96 13.97 -19.81
CA ALA A 119 -14.19 14.72 -18.58
C ALA A 119 -12.95 15.51 -18.12
N THR A 120 -13.19 16.60 -17.39
CA THR A 120 -12.13 17.41 -16.77
C THR A 120 -11.36 16.68 -15.67
N ALA A 121 -11.98 15.66 -15.08
CA ALA A 121 -11.35 14.82 -14.05
C ALA A 121 -10.81 13.48 -14.61
N GLU A 122 -10.99 13.20 -15.92
CA GLU A 122 -10.89 11.85 -16.48
C GLU A 122 -9.47 11.26 -16.56
N ASP A 123 -8.43 12.08 -16.53
CA ASP A 123 -7.03 11.65 -16.58
C ASP A 123 -6.16 12.46 -15.59
N LEU A 124 -6.72 12.73 -14.41
CA LEU A 124 -5.95 13.32 -13.31
C LEU A 124 -4.85 12.33 -12.87
N PRO A 125 -3.67 12.79 -12.43
CA PRO A 125 -2.55 11.92 -12.04
C PRO A 125 -2.91 10.85 -11.00
N HIS A 126 -4.02 11.05 -10.26
CA HIS A 126 -4.42 10.23 -9.11
C HIS A 126 -5.83 9.62 -9.24
N ALA A 127 -6.49 9.75 -10.39
CA ALA A 127 -7.82 9.19 -10.65
C ALA A 127 -7.99 8.79 -12.12
N SER A 128 -8.55 7.61 -12.37
CA SER A 128 -8.87 7.12 -13.71
C SER A 128 -10.38 6.91 -13.82
N PHE A 129 -11.04 7.73 -14.66
CA PHE A 129 -12.45 7.54 -15.00
C PHE A 129 -12.65 6.50 -16.12
N ALA A 130 -11.65 5.64 -16.35
CA ALA A 130 -11.70 4.61 -17.38
C ALA A 130 -13.00 3.78 -17.30
N GLY A 131 -13.69 3.67 -18.43
CA GLY A 131 -14.92 2.88 -18.57
C GLY A 131 -16.16 3.46 -17.86
N GLN A 132 -16.08 4.65 -17.28
CA GLN A 132 -17.23 5.27 -16.58
C GLN A 132 -18.18 6.01 -17.53
N GLN A 133 -17.68 6.46 -18.68
CA GLN A 133 -18.40 7.33 -19.61
C GLN A 133 -18.55 6.68 -20.98
N ASP A 134 -19.57 7.13 -21.71
CA ASP A 134 -19.95 6.48 -22.96
C ASP A 134 -19.12 6.99 -24.14
N THR A 135 -18.83 6.08 -25.07
CA THR A 135 -18.25 6.37 -26.38
C THR A 135 -19.14 5.74 -27.44
N TYR A 136 -19.36 6.46 -28.54
CA TYR A 136 -20.22 6.03 -29.63
C TYR A 136 -19.43 6.01 -30.94
N LEU A 137 -19.38 4.85 -31.60
CA LEU A 137 -18.63 4.67 -32.84
C LEU A 137 -19.54 4.68 -34.07
N HIS A 138 -18.97 5.07 -35.21
CA HIS A 138 -19.61 5.03 -36.52
C HIS A 138 -20.92 5.83 -36.62
N ILE A 139 -20.86 7.10 -36.20
CA ILE A 139 -21.96 8.06 -36.31
C ILE A 139 -21.82 8.87 -37.59
N ILE A 140 -22.90 8.94 -38.38
CA ILE A 140 -22.93 9.65 -39.68
C ILE A 140 -24.04 10.70 -39.63
N GLY A 141 -23.75 11.90 -40.14
CA GLY A 141 -24.69 13.00 -40.24
C GLY A 141 -24.74 13.90 -39.01
N LYS A 142 -24.96 15.20 -39.27
CA LYS A 142 -24.94 16.27 -38.27
C LYS A 142 -25.91 16.02 -37.12
N GLU A 143 -27.15 15.68 -37.43
CA GLU A 143 -28.24 15.51 -36.46
C GLU A 143 -27.92 14.35 -35.50
N ALA A 144 -27.36 13.25 -36.03
CA ALA A 144 -26.93 12.13 -35.24
C ALA A 144 -25.75 12.50 -34.33
N ILE A 145 -24.77 13.27 -34.81
CA ILE A 145 -23.63 13.73 -34.00
C ILE A 145 -24.11 14.62 -32.84
N LEU A 146 -25.00 15.58 -33.10
CA LEU A 146 -25.59 16.44 -32.07
C LEU A 146 -26.36 15.62 -31.01
N GLN A 147 -27.13 14.61 -31.43
CA GLN A 147 -27.79 13.71 -30.50
C GLN A 147 -26.80 12.94 -29.61
N HIS A 148 -25.69 12.47 -30.17
CA HIS A 148 -24.67 11.73 -29.42
C HIS A 148 -23.83 12.62 -28.51
N ILE A 149 -23.66 13.92 -28.83
CA ILE A 149 -23.09 14.90 -27.89
C ILE A 149 -23.94 14.97 -26.61
N SER A 150 -25.26 15.06 -26.74
CA SER A 150 -26.19 15.08 -25.61
C SER A 150 -26.15 13.76 -24.81
N LYS A 151 -26.04 12.62 -25.50
CA LYS A 151 -25.84 11.32 -24.83
C LYS A 151 -24.53 11.25 -24.06
N CYS A 152 -23.43 11.78 -24.60
CA CYS A 152 -22.16 11.87 -23.87
C CYS A 152 -22.33 12.71 -22.61
N TRP A 153 -22.94 13.90 -22.70
CA TRP A 153 -23.24 14.72 -21.53
C TRP A 153 -24.07 13.98 -20.47
N ALA A 154 -25.12 13.28 -20.89
CA ALA A 154 -25.93 12.45 -20.00
C ALA A 154 -25.12 11.31 -19.34
N SER A 155 -24.12 10.74 -20.03
CA SER A 155 -23.30 9.65 -19.47
C SER A 155 -22.55 10.03 -18.19
N LEU A 156 -22.31 11.33 -17.96
CA LEU A 156 -21.73 11.87 -16.73
C LEU A 156 -22.56 11.55 -15.48
N PHE A 157 -23.87 11.36 -15.63
CA PHE A 157 -24.83 11.09 -14.56
C PHE A 157 -25.42 9.69 -14.66
N THR A 158 -24.64 8.72 -15.14
CA THR A 158 -24.95 7.31 -14.88
C THR A 158 -24.70 6.98 -13.42
N ASP A 159 -25.49 6.06 -12.87
CA ASP A 159 -25.39 5.64 -11.46
C ASP A 159 -23.94 5.24 -11.11
N ARG A 160 -23.27 4.52 -12.02
CA ARG A 160 -21.84 4.14 -11.89
C ARG A 160 -20.91 5.35 -11.76
N ALA A 161 -21.08 6.37 -12.61
CA ALA A 161 -20.20 7.52 -12.67
C ALA A 161 -20.40 8.44 -11.45
N VAL A 162 -21.63 8.57 -10.97
CA VAL A 162 -21.97 9.31 -9.74
C VAL A 162 -21.36 8.63 -8.53
N ILE A 163 -21.62 7.33 -8.34
CA ILE A 163 -21.08 6.55 -7.21
C ILE A 163 -19.55 6.60 -7.20
N TYR A 164 -18.91 6.43 -8.37
CA TYR A 164 -17.46 6.53 -8.49
C TYR A 164 -16.93 7.88 -8.01
N ARG A 165 -17.58 8.99 -8.41
CA ARG A 165 -17.19 10.34 -7.96
C ARG A 165 -17.34 10.49 -6.45
N MET A 166 -18.45 10.03 -5.87
CA MET A 166 -18.68 10.10 -4.43
C MET A 166 -17.62 9.30 -3.67
N GLN A 167 -17.31 8.09 -4.11
CA GLN A 167 -16.27 7.22 -3.51
C GLN A 167 -14.87 7.82 -3.57
N ASN A 168 -14.58 8.64 -4.59
CA ASN A 168 -13.28 9.29 -4.76
C ASN A 168 -13.28 10.76 -4.29
N GLY A 169 -14.34 11.24 -3.65
CA GLY A 169 -14.43 12.60 -3.12
C GLY A 169 -14.51 13.71 -4.19
N PHE A 170 -14.95 13.39 -5.41
CA PHE A 170 -15.15 14.37 -6.48
C PHE A 170 -16.51 15.06 -6.37
N ASP A 171 -16.47 16.38 -6.21
CA ASP A 171 -17.65 17.23 -6.23
C ASP A 171 -18.32 17.24 -7.61
N HIS A 172 -19.60 16.87 -7.65
CA HIS A 172 -20.40 16.79 -8.87
C HIS A 172 -20.56 18.15 -9.58
N SER A 173 -20.49 19.26 -8.84
CA SER A 173 -20.63 20.61 -9.39
C SER A 173 -19.39 21.11 -10.15
N HIS A 174 -18.24 20.46 -9.93
CA HIS A 174 -16.96 20.86 -10.52
C HIS A 174 -16.47 19.93 -11.64
N VAL A 175 -17.26 18.92 -12.00
CA VAL A 175 -16.94 18.00 -13.11
C VAL A 175 -17.74 18.38 -14.34
N TYR A 176 -17.02 18.76 -15.39
CA TYR A 176 -17.60 19.11 -16.69
C TYR A 176 -17.18 18.10 -17.75
N LEU A 177 -17.96 18.01 -18.83
CA LEU A 177 -17.71 17.08 -19.92
C LEU A 177 -17.50 17.82 -21.24
N ALA A 178 -16.34 17.61 -21.85
CA ALA A 178 -16.08 17.92 -23.24
C ALA A 178 -16.39 16.68 -24.11
N VAL A 179 -16.65 16.89 -25.40
CA VAL A 179 -16.98 15.79 -26.33
C VAL A 179 -16.07 15.86 -27.54
N ILE A 180 -15.32 14.80 -27.78
CA ILE A 180 -14.42 14.62 -28.91
C ILE A 180 -15.22 14.06 -30.08
N ILE A 181 -15.14 14.73 -31.23
CA ILE A 181 -15.68 14.26 -32.51
C ILE A 181 -14.47 13.97 -33.40
N GLN A 182 -14.17 12.70 -33.58
CA GLN A 182 -12.98 12.24 -34.30
C GLN A 182 -13.39 11.44 -35.53
N ARG A 183 -12.73 11.66 -36.67
CA ARG A 183 -13.00 10.90 -37.90
C ARG A 183 -12.76 9.42 -37.65
N MET A 184 -13.73 8.60 -38.06
CA MET A 184 -13.65 7.16 -37.90
C MET A 184 -12.65 6.58 -38.91
N VAL A 185 -11.77 5.72 -38.42
CA VAL A 185 -10.95 4.84 -39.25
C VAL A 185 -11.58 3.44 -39.26
N PHE A 186 -11.43 2.72 -40.37
CA PHE A 186 -11.96 1.36 -40.53
C PHE A 186 -10.79 0.35 -40.59
N PRO A 187 -10.29 -0.08 -39.42
CA PRO A 187 -9.07 -0.88 -39.33
C PRO A 187 -9.24 -2.33 -39.77
N GLN A 188 -8.17 -2.91 -40.30
CA GLN A 188 -8.04 -4.37 -40.38
C GLN A 188 -7.78 -4.97 -38.99
N ALA A 189 -6.97 -4.29 -38.17
CA ALA A 189 -6.66 -4.67 -36.81
C ALA A 189 -6.61 -3.46 -35.89
N SER A 190 -6.96 -3.64 -34.63
CA SER A 190 -6.86 -2.60 -33.61
C SER A 190 -6.50 -3.22 -32.27
N GLY A 191 -6.12 -2.38 -31.32
CA GLY A 191 -5.67 -2.88 -30.04
C GLY A 191 -5.20 -1.82 -29.08
N ILE A 192 -4.56 -2.30 -28.02
CA ILE A 192 -4.02 -1.52 -26.92
C ILE A 192 -2.52 -1.80 -26.83
N LEU A 193 -1.74 -0.76 -26.54
CA LEU A 193 -0.31 -0.86 -26.28
C LEU A 193 -0.02 -0.21 -24.93
N PHE A 194 0.67 -0.95 -24.06
CA PHE A 194 1.25 -0.43 -22.83
C PHE A 194 2.76 -0.30 -22.99
N THR A 195 3.31 0.88 -22.71
CA THR A 195 4.77 1.09 -22.81
C THR A 195 5.56 0.55 -21.62
N ALA A 196 4.85 0.10 -20.57
CA ALA A 196 5.35 -0.73 -19.48
C ALA A 196 4.47 -1.97 -19.34
N ASP A 197 5.06 -3.10 -18.93
CA ASP A 197 4.31 -4.34 -18.75
C ASP A 197 3.26 -4.18 -17.62
N PRO A 198 1.96 -4.35 -17.89
CA PRO A 198 0.90 -4.12 -16.92
C PRO A 198 0.89 -5.14 -15.76
N ILE A 199 1.59 -6.27 -15.91
CA ILE A 199 1.67 -7.33 -14.89
C ILE A 199 2.89 -7.10 -14.00
N THR A 200 4.08 -7.00 -14.62
CA THR A 200 5.35 -6.92 -13.89
C THR A 200 5.74 -5.49 -13.53
N SER A 201 5.05 -4.49 -14.10
CA SER A 201 5.44 -3.07 -14.05
C SER A 201 6.81 -2.75 -14.68
N ASN A 202 7.42 -3.71 -15.40
CA ASN A 202 8.71 -3.50 -16.06
C ASN A 202 8.57 -2.45 -17.17
N ARG A 203 9.22 -1.29 -16.99
CA ARG A 203 9.14 -0.16 -17.92
C ARG A 203 9.97 -0.34 -19.17
N LYS A 204 10.86 -1.34 -19.25
CA LYS A 204 11.61 -1.69 -20.46
C LYS A 204 10.88 -2.68 -21.37
N VAL A 205 9.77 -3.25 -20.92
CA VAL A 205 8.95 -4.17 -21.71
C VAL A 205 7.67 -3.48 -22.19
N ILE A 206 7.44 -3.49 -23.50
CA ILE A 206 6.17 -3.08 -24.11
C ILE A 206 5.26 -4.30 -24.22
N SER A 207 3.99 -4.15 -23.84
CA SER A 207 2.94 -5.14 -24.07
C SER A 207 1.96 -4.63 -25.13
N ILE A 208 1.65 -5.46 -26.13
CA ILE A 208 0.75 -5.12 -27.23
C ILE A 208 -0.35 -6.16 -27.29
N ASP A 209 -1.59 -5.73 -27.12
CA ASP A 209 -2.77 -6.54 -27.36
C ASP A 209 -3.36 -6.18 -28.72
N ALA A 210 -3.60 -7.18 -29.58
CA ALA A 210 -4.09 -6.98 -30.95
C ALA A 210 -5.24 -7.93 -31.30
N SER A 211 -6.30 -7.38 -31.91
CA SER A 211 -7.41 -8.14 -32.46
C SER A 211 -7.89 -7.58 -33.81
N TYR A 212 -8.75 -8.31 -34.50
CA TYR A 212 -9.30 -7.90 -35.80
C TYR A 212 -10.48 -6.92 -35.66
N GLY A 213 -10.61 -6.02 -36.64
CA GLY A 213 -11.70 -5.04 -36.68
C GLY A 213 -11.55 -3.90 -35.67
N LEU A 214 -12.67 -3.35 -35.21
CA LEU A 214 -12.75 -2.19 -34.31
C LEU A 214 -12.41 -2.52 -32.85
N GLY A 215 -11.75 -1.57 -32.17
CA GLY A 215 -11.21 -1.75 -30.82
C GLY A 215 -12.26 -1.90 -29.72
N GLU A 216 -13.51 -1.49 -29.98
CA GLU A 216 -14.64 -1.63 -29.06
C GLU A 216 -14.81 -3.08 -28.57
N ALA A 217 -14.51 -4.06 -29.43
CA ALA A 217 -14.61 -5.47 -29.11
C ALA A 217 -13.66 -5.88 -27.96
N LEU A 218 -12.47 -5.28 -27.94
CA LEU A 218 -11.43 -5.53 -26.94
C LEU A 218 -11.76 -4.80 -25.63
N VAL A 219 -12.15 -3.52 -25.73
CA VAL A 219 -12.49 -2.69 -24.57
C VAL A 219 -13.72 -3.21 -23.82
N SER A 220 -14.69 -3.78 -24.55
CA SER A 220 -15.90 -4.41 -23.97
C SER A 220 -15.68 -5.83 -23.43
N GLY A 221 -14.48 -6.40 -23.59
CA GLY A 221 -14.15 -7.75 -23.11
C GLY A 221 -14.86 -8.89 -23.87
N LEU A 222 -15.41 -8.61 -25.06
CA LEU A 222 -16.17 -9.59 -25.85
C LEU A 222 -15.26 -10.53 -26.67
N VAL A 223 -14.00 -10.15 -26.89
CA VAL A 223 -13.05 -10.89 -27.74
C VAL A 223 -11.72 -11.13 -27.02
N SER A 224 -11.10 -12.26 -27.31
CA SER A 224 -9.69 -12.50 -26.96
C SER A 224 -8.78 -11.78 -27.96
N ALA A 225 -7.61 -11.31 -27.51
CA ALA A 225 -6.60 -10.68 -28.35
C ALA A 225 -5.28 -11.46 -28.31
N ASP A 226 -4.49 -11.33 -29.38
CA ASP A 226 -3.09 -11.75 -29.33
C ASP A 226 -2.33 -10.81 -28.40
N CYS A 227 -1.36 -11.34 -27.67
CA CYS A 227 -0.50 -10.57 -26.78
C CYS A 227 0.96 -10.72 -27.22
N TYR A 228 1.65 -9.61 -27.45
CA TYR A 228 3.05 -9.56 -27.84
C TYR A 228 3.84 -8.77 -26.82
N LYS A 229 5.03 -9.26 -26.45
CA LYS A 229 5.96 -8.52 -25.60
C LYS A 229 7.23 -8.17 -26.36
N VAL A 230 7.63 -6.89 -26.27
CA VAL A 230 8.82 -6.37 -26.92
C VAL A 230 9.75 -5.74 -25.89
N LYS A 231 11.03 -6.12 -25.91
CA LYS A 231 12.08 -5.55 -25.06
C LYS A 231 13.28 -5.19 -25.95
N GLU A 232 13.78 -3.97 -25.82
CA GLU A 232 14.98 -3.50 -26.54
C GLU A 232 14.94 -3.69 -28.07
N GLY A 233 13.73 -3.64 -28.66
CA GLY A 233 13.54 -3.80 -30.11
C GLY A 233 13.46 -5.25 -30.59
N GLU A 234 13.41 -6.23 -29.67
CA GLU A 234 13.22 -7.64 -29.96
C GLU A 234 11.91 -8.17 -29.38
N ILE A 235 11.27 -9.09 -30.09
CA ILE A 235 10.04 -9.75 -29.61
C ILE A 235 10.44 -10.89 -28.69
N ILE A 236 10.13 -10.76 -27.40
CA ILE A 236 10.51 -11.73 -26.36
C ILE A 236 9.40 -12.75 -26.05
N GLU A 237 8.13 -12.41 -26.34
CA GLU A 237 6.98 -13.30 -26.14
C GLU A 237 5.92 -13.05 -27.21
N LYS A 238 5.28 -14.13 -27.69
CA LYS A 238 4.09 -14.08 -28.53
C LYS A 238 3.06 -15.08 -28.03
N ARG A 239 1.84 -14.61 -27.80
CA ARG A 239 0.71 -15.43 -27.40
C ARG A 239 -0.43 -15.21 -28.39
N ILE A 240 -0.77 -16.26 -29.14
CA ILE A 240 -1.81 -16.18 -30.16
C ILE A 240 -3.12 -16.70 -29.56
N ALA A 241 -4.14 -15.84 -29.53
CA ALA A 241 -5.45 -16.18 -29.00
C ALA A 241 -6.41 -16.60 -30.12
N ALA A 242 -7.39 -17.43 -29.78
CA ALA A 242 -8.47 -17.81 -30.68
C ALA A 242 -9.50 -16.67 -30.80
N LYS A 243 -9.34 -15.82 -31.81
CA LYS A 243 -10.18 -14.65 -32.07
C LYS A 243 -11.46 -15.09 -32.78
N LYS A 244 -12.53 -15.40 -32.04
CA LYS A 244 -13.78 -15.93 -32.61
C LYS A 244 -14.69 -14.88 -33.27
N LEU A 245 -14.62 -13.64 -32.78
CA LEU A 245 -15.51 -12.55 -33.17
C LEU A 245 -14.68 -11.30 -33.48
N ALA A 246 -15.18 -10.45 -34.37
CA ALA A 246 -14.68 -9.11 -34.64
C ALA A 246 -15.86 -8.14 -34.82
N ILE A 247 -15.62 -6.85 -34.57
CA ILE A 247 -16.62 -5.79 -34.78
C ILE A 247 -16.23 -4.97 -36.00
N TYR A 248 -17.18 -4.74 -36.90
CA TYR A 248 -17.02 -3.93 -38.11
C TYR A 248 -18.09 -2.84 -38.19
N GLY A 249 -17.83 -1.80 -38.98
CA GLY A 249 -18.82 -0.75 -39.24
C GLY A 249 -19.84 -1.16 -40.31
N ARG A 250 -21.12 -0.86 -40.10
CA ARG A 250 -22.20 -1.09 -41.08
C ARG A 250 -22.28 0.05 -42.10
N LYS A 251 -22.64 -0.25 -43.35
CA LYS A 251 -22.78 0.80 -44.40
C LYS A 251 -23.79 1.91 -44.07
N GLU A 252 -24.81 1.62 -43.26
CA GLU A 252 -25.88 2.56 -42.88
C GLU A 252 -25.61 3.32 -41.57
N GLY A 253 -24.41 3.15 -40.98
CA GLY A 253 -24.05 3.66 -39.66
C GLY A 253 -24.20 2.61 -38.55
N GLY A 254 -23.41 2.77 -37.49
CA GLY A 254 -23.33 1.82 -36.37
C GLY A 254 -22.40 0.63 -36.62
N ILE A 255 -22.42 -0.33 -35.69
CA ILE A 255 -21.48 -1.46 -35.65
C ILE A 255 -22.19 -2.81 -35.76
N GLU A 256 -21.49 -3.82 -36.26
CA GLU A 256 -21.94 -5.22 -36.29
C GLU A 256 -20.84 -6.16 -35.83
N THR A 257 -21.24 -7.17 -35.05
CA THR A 257 -20.37 -8.26 -34.63
C THR A 257 -20.45 -9.38 -35.65
N GLN A 258 -19.31 -9.78 -36.20
CA GLN A 258 -19.20 -10.88 -37.15
C GLN A 258 -18.34 -12.01 -36.57
N GLN A 259 -18.65 -13.26 -36.95
CA GLN A 259 -17.77 -14.40 -36.66
C GLN A 259 -16.59 -14.40 -37.62
N ILE A 260 -15.39 -14.59 -37.08
CA ILE A 260 -14.16 -14.75 -37.88
C ILE A 260 -14.11 -16.17 -38.42
N ASP A 261 -13.67 -16.32 -39.67
CA ASP A 261 -13.46 -17.61 -40.31
C ASP A 261 -12.58 -18.52 -39.43
N PRO A 262 -12.97 -19.78 -39.15
CA PRO A 262 -12.20 -20.73 -38.36
C PRO A 262 -10.70 -20.82 -38.69
N GLU A 263 -10.32 -20.66 -39.95
CA GLU A 263 -8.90 -20.69 -40.37
C GLU A 263 -8.14 -19.44 -39.91
N GLN A 264 -8.82 -18.29 -39.85
CA GLN A 264 -8.26 -17.00 -39.43
C GLN A 264 -8.23 -16.82 -37.90
N GLN A 265 -9.05 -17.56 -37.14
CA GLN A 265 -9.15 -17.38 -35.68
C GLN A 265 -7.83 -17.61 -34.95
N LYS A 266 -6.95 -18.47 -35.50
CA LYS A 266 -5.65 -18.83 -34.91
C LYS A 266 -4.46 -18.19 -35.62
N THR A 267 -4.72 -17.30 -36.58
CA THR A 267 -3.65 -16.58 -37.27
C THR A 267 -3.18 -15.42 -36.39
N GLN A 268 -1.89 -15.07 -36.52
CA GLN A 268 -1.32 -13.92 -35.86
C GLN A 268 -1.90 -12.63 -36.48
N THR A 269 -2.33 -11.70 -35.63
CA THR A 269 -3.01 -10.47 -36.03
C THR A 269 -2.06 -9.48 -36.72
N LEU A 270 -0.87 -9.26 -36.14
CA LEU A 270 0.15 -8.36 -36.67
C LEU A 270 1.36 -9.14 -37.15
N THR A 271 2.03 -8.69 -38.21
CA THR A 271 3.34 -9.23 -38.60
C THR A 271 4.43 -8.82 -37.60
N GLU A 272 5.56 -9.52 -37.57
CA GLU A 272 6.68 -9.15 -36.68
C GLU A 272 7.20 -7.73 -36.94
N GLN A 273 7.24 -7.31 -38.21
CA GLN A 273 7.66 -5.97 -38.58
C GLN A 273 6.68 -4.91 -38.05
N GLN A 274 5.37 -5.17 -38.16
CA GLN A 274 4.33 -4.32 -37.60
C GLN A 274 4.40 -4.23 -36.07
N ILE A 275 4.67 -5.35 -35.38
CA ILE A 275 4.86 -5.38 -33.92
C ILE A 275 6.01 -4.46 -33.50
N LEU A 276 7.17 -4.59 -34.16
CA LEU A 276 8.34 -3.76 -33.84
C LEU A 276 8.15 -2.29 -34.22
N GLN A 277 7.46 -2.01 -35.33
CA GLN A 277 7.10 -0.64 -35.72
C GLN A 277 6.18 0.01 -34.68
N LEU A 278 5.14 -0.70 -34.26
CA LEU A 278 4.20 -0.20 -33.24
C LEU A 278 4.88 0.00 -31.89
N ALA A 279 5.79 -0.89 -31.49
CA ALA A 279 6.60 -0.71 -30.27
C ALA A 279 7.46 0.56 -30.32
N ARG A 280 8.05 0.89 -31.48
CA ARG A 280 8.80 2.15 -31.67
C ARG A 280 7.90 3.37 -31.57
N ILE A 281 6.70 3.31 -32.15
CA ILE A 281 5.69 4.37 -32.02
C ILE A 281 5.33 4.59 -30.54
N GLY A 282 5.08 3.50 -29.81
CA GLY A 282 4.80 3.56 -28.36
C GLY A 282 5.91 4.23 -27.56
N ARG A 283 7.18 3.85 -27.78
CA ARG A 283 8.32 4.51 -27.12
C ARG A 283 8.48 5.98 -27.50
N HIS A 284 8.16 6.35 -28.74
CA HIS A 284 8.20 7.74 -29.17
C HIS A 284 7.16 8.59 -28.43
N ILE A 285 5.95 8.05 -28.25
CA ILE A 285 4.87 8.69 -27.50
C ILE A 285 5.22 8.80 -26.01
N GLU A 286 5.71 7.72 -25.39
CA GLU A 286 6.19 7.75 -24.00
C GLU A 286 7.30 8.78 -23.78
N ALA A 287 8.27 8.89 -24.68
CA ALA A 287 9.35 9.86 -24.58
C ALA A 287 8.83 11.31 -24.65
N TYR A 288 7.78 11.56 -25.42
CA TYR A 288 7.13 12.87 -25.51
C TYR A 288 6.40 13.23 -24.21
N PHE A 289 5.59 12.32 -23.67
CA PHE A 289 4.84 12.55 -22.42
C PHE A 289 5.70 12.45 -21.15
N GLY A 290 6.88 11.82 -21.22
CA GLY A 290 7.81 11.67 -20.10
C GLY A 290 7.39 10.62 -19.07
N CYS A 291 6.35 9.84 -19.33
CA CYS A 291 5.86 8.78 -18.45
C CYS A 291 5.22 7.63 -19.24
N PRO A 292 5.15 6.41 -18.67
CA PRO A 292 4.57 5.26 -19.36
C PRO A 292 3.12 5.51 -19.79
N GLN A 293 2.79 5.08 -21.00
CA GLN A 293 1.50 5.33 -21.66
C GLN A 293 0.74 4.03 -21.93
N ASP A 294 -0.58 4.14 -21.82
CA ASP A 294 -1.59 3.23 -22.36
C ASP A 294 -2.18 3.88 -23.63
N ILE A 295 -2.02 3.20 -24.76
CA ILE A 295 -2.22 3.74 -26.10
C ILE A 295 -3.19 2.87 -26.88
N GLU A 296 -4.27 3.47 -27.37
CA GLU A 296 -5.20 2.80 -28.30
C GLU A 296 -4.78 3.10 -29.73
N TRP A 297 -4.73 2.05 -30.57
CA TRP A 297 -4.25 2.14 -31.94
C TRP A 297 -5.14 1.37 -32.92
N CYS A 298 -5.05 1.76 -34.19
CA CYS A 298 -5.73 1.15 -35.33
C CYS A 298 -4.72 0.94 -36.46
N LEU A 299 -4.83 -0.16 -37.20
CA LEU A 299 -4.04 -0.46 -38.39
C LEU A 299 -4.95 -0.43 -39.61
N VAL A 300 -4.64 0.46 -40.56
CA VAL A 300 -5.35 0.63 -41.83
C VAL A 300 -4.30 0.69 -42.94
N ASP A 301 -4.34 -0.26 -43.86
CA ASP A 301 -3.47 -0.31 -45.05
C ASP A 301 -1.97 -0.13 -44.69
N ASP A 302 -1.50 -0.97 -43.76
CA ASP A 302 -0.14 -0.94 -43.17
C ASP A 302 0.25 0.37 -42.46
N THR A 303 -0.70 1.27 -42.22
CA THR A 303 -0.51 2.53 -41.49
C THR A 303 -1.14 2.46 -40.11
N PHE A 304 -0.36 2.74 -39.07
CA PHE A 304 -0.85 2.85 -37.70
C PHE A 304 -1.41 4.25 -37.42
N TYR A 305 -2.65 4.29 -36.91
CA TYR A 305 -3.31 5.47 -36.39
C TYR A 305 -3.44 5.36 -34.88
N ILE A 306 -3.08 6.42 -34.16
CA ILE A 306 -3.24 6.52 -32.72
C ILE A 306 -4.54 7.27 -32.43
N VAL A 307 -5.44 6.63 -31.68
CA VAL A 307 -6.77 7.19 -31.41
C VAL A 307 -6.88 7.71 -29.98
N GLN A 308 -6.04 7.24 -29.05
CA GLN A 308 -5.95 7.73 -27.68
C GLN A 308 -4.58 7.41 -27.07
N SER A 309 -4.12 8.26 -26.15
CA SER A 309 -3.02 7.96 -25.21
C SER A 309 -3.39 8.48 -23.83
N ARG A 310 -2.98 7.77 -22.78
CA ARG A 310 -3.13 8.20 -21.39
C ARG A 310 -2.00 7.67 -20.52
N PRO A 311 -1.62 8.37 -19.43
CA PRO A 311 -0.61 7.87 -18.52
C PRO A 311 -1.08 6.61 -17.76
N ILE A 312 -0.18 5.66 -17.53
CA ILE A 312 -0.45 4.49 -16.68
C ILE A 312 -0.35 4.90 -15.21
N THR A 313 -1.49 4.90 -14.50
CA THR A 313 -1.60 5.35 -13.09
C THR A 313 -1.51 4.22 -12.06
N THR A 314 -1.34 2.97 -12.48
CA THR A 314 -1.26 1.79 -11.60
C THR A 314 0.17 1.39 -11.24
N LEU A 315 1.18 1.98 -11.89
CA LEU A 315 2.58 1.60 -11.68
C LEU A 315 3.10 2.14 -10.35
N TYR A 316 3.75 1.27 -9.57
CA TYR A 316 4.50 1.71 -8.41
C TYR A 316 5.71 2.57 -8.86
N PRO A 317 5.97 3.74 -8.24
CA PRO A 317 7.08 4.60 -8.60
C PRO A 317 8.44 3.93 -8.31
N ILE A 318 9.45 4.24 -9.13
CA ILE A 318 10.80 3.68 -8.96
C ILE A 318 11.51 4.43 -7.83
N PRO A 319 12.25 3.74 -6.94
CA PRO A 319 13.11 4.39 -5.96
C PRO A 319 14.10 5.38 -6.60
N GLU A 320 14.20 6.57 -6.04
CA GLU A 320 15.06 7.64 -6.54
C GLU A 320 16.53 7.17 -6.64
N ALA A 321 17.15 7.32 -7.82
CA ALA A 321 18.54 6.98 -8.08
C ALA A 321 19.23 8.11 -8.86
N ASN A 322 20.54 8.25 -8.65
CA ASN A 322 21.35 9.28 -9.30
C ASN A 322 22.08 8.76 -10.56
N ASP A 323 21.79 7.52 -10.97
CA ASP A 323 22.40 6.84 -12.11
C ASP A 323 21.37 6.00 -12.88
N GLN A 324 21.81 5.44 -14.01
CA GLN A 324 21.01 4.56 -14.87
C GLN A 324 21.47 3.10 -14.77
N GLU A 325 22.21 2.75 -13.72
CA GLU A 325 22.71 1.38 -13.53
C GLU A 325 21.57 0.44 -13.13
N ASN A 326 21.75 -0.86 -13.36
CA ASN A 326 20.81 -1.85 -12.88
C ASN A 326 20.89 -1.93 -11.34
N ARG A 327 19.80 -1.60 -10.66
CA ARG A 327 19.69 -1.62 -9.20
C ARG A 327 18.58 -2.56 -8.75
N VAL A 328 18.74 -3.13 -7.56
CA VAL A 328 17.74 -3.94 -6.87
C VAL A 328 17.46 -3.32 -5.51
N TYR A 329 16.19 -3.04 -5.27
CA TYR A 329 15.71 -2.40 -4.06
C TYR A 329 14.82 -3.34 -3.25
N VAL A 330 15.05 -3.40 -1.95
CA VAL A 330 14.24 -4.17 -1.00
C VAL A 330 13.44 -3.21 -0.11
N SER A 331 12.16 -3.51 0.07
CA SER A 331 11.24 -2.67 0.84
C SER A 331 11.53 -2.71 2.34
N VAL A 332 11.77 -1.53 2.92
CA VAL A 332 11.90 -1.37 4.38
C VAL A 332 10.55 -1.61 5.05
N GLY A 333 9.44 -1.22 4.39
CA GLY A 333 8.10 -1.39 4.93
C GLY A 333 7.75 -2.85 5.22
N HIS A 334 8.13 -3.77 4.33
CA HIS A 334 7.94 -5.22 4.57
C HIS A 334 8.77 -5.74 5.75
N GLN A 335 10.01 -5.26 5.89
CA GLN A 335 10.87 -5.62 7.02
C GLN A 335 10.37 -5.05 8.35
N GLN A 336 9.80 -3.85 8.33
CA GLN A 336 9.27 -3.18 9.51
C GLN A 336 7.80 -3.52 9.79
N MET A 337 7.16 -4.35 8.97
CA MET A 337 5.72 -4.62 9.00
C MET A 337 4.88 -3.34 8.97
N MET A 338 5.27 -2.35 8.17
CA MET A 338 4.48 -1.15 7.93
C MET A 338 4.55 -0.79 6.46
N THR A 339 3.55 -1.22 5.71
CA THR A 339 3.45 -0.99 4.26
C THR A 339 2.66 0.27 3.91
N ASP A 340 2.05 0.92 4.90
CA ASP A 340 1.41 2.22 4.73
C ASP A 340 2.39 3.29 4.25
N PRO A 341 1.91 4.32 3.54
CA PRO A 341 2.75 5.46 3.22
C PRO A 341 3.02 6.29 4.48
N MET A 342 4.24 6.82 4.56
CA MET A 342 4.66 7.76 5.58
C MET A 342 4.63 9.17 5.05
N LYS A 343 4.27 10.13 5.90
CA LYS A 343 4.36 11.55 5.56
C LYS A 343 5.85 11.99 5.51
N PRO A 344 6.19 13.05 4.75
CA PRO A 344 7.56 13.55 4.59
C PRO A 344 8.36 13.70 5.90
N LEU A 345 7.77 14.25 6.95
CA LEU A 345 8.47 14.41 8.23
C LEU A 345 8.81 13.05 8.86
N GLY A 346 7.88 12.09 8.80
CA GLY A 346 8.10 10.73 9.27
C GLY A 346 9.22 10.00 8.50
N LEU A 347 9.25 10.16 7.17
CA LEU A 347 10.33 9.64 6.32
C LEU A 347 11.69 10.22 6.73
N SER A 348 11.77 11.55 6.94
CA SER A 348 13.01 12.20 7.37
C SER A 348 13.54 11.63 8.69
N PHE A 349 12.69 11.50 9.70
CA PHE A 349 13.12 10.96 11.00
C PHE A 349 13.63 9.52 10.88
N PHE A 350 12.93 8.66 10.13
CA PHE A 350 13.37 7.28 9.95
C PHE A 350 14.70 7.19 9.19
N GLN A 351 14.86 7.97 8.11
CA GLN A 351 16.11 8.04 7.35
C GLN A 351 17.26 8.59 8.20
N LEU A 352 17.03 9.66 8.96
CA LEU A 352 18.03 10.24 9.84
C LEU A 352 18.39 9.34 11.01
N THR A 353 17.51 8.42 11.44
CA THR A 353 17.80 7.49 12.53
C THR A 353 18.62 6.29 12.06
N ASN A 354 18.56 5.92 10.78
CA ASN A 354 19.18 4.69 10.28
C ASN A 354 20.49 4.99 9.52
N PRO A 355 21.60 4.27 9.81
CA PRO A 355 22.86 4.49 9.11
C PRO A 355 22.85 3.98 7.66
N ALA A 356 21.95 3.07 7.30
CA ALA A 356 21.87 2.52 5.96
C ALA A 356 21.26 3.55 4.98
N PRO A 357 21.87 3.78 3.80
CA PRO A 357 21.29 4.67 2.80
C PRO A 357 19.99 4.08 2.26
N MET A 358 18.94 4.90 2.28
CA MET A 358 17.60 4.52 1.81
C MET A 358 17.14 5.42 0.66
N ARG A 359 16.30 4.87 -0.21
CA ARG A 359 15.64 5.56 -1.31
C ARG A 359 14.14 5.65 -1.06
N LYS A 360 13.53 6.75 -1.47
CA LYS A 360 12.09 6.99 -1.35
C LYS A 360 11.39 6.55 -2.63
N ALA A 361 10.23 5.91 -2.50
CA ALA A 361 9.28 5.68 -3.58
C ALA A 361 7.88 5.48 -3.02
N GLY A 362 6.90 6.23 -3.55
CA GLY A 362 5.50 6.05 -3.21
C GLY A 362 5.19 6.28 -1.73
N GLY A 363 5.90 7.20 -1.07
CA GLY A 363 5.78 7.43 0.37
C GLY A 363 6.39 6.35 1.26
N ARG A 364 7.18 5.42 0.71
CA ARG A 364 7.88 4.35 1.47
C ARG A 364 9.38 4.39 1.22
N LEU A 365 10.11 3.66 2.07
CA LEU A 365 11.57 3.53 2.01
C LEU A 365 12.01 2.17 1.47
N PHE A 366 13.11 2.20 0.71
CA PHE A 366 13.75 1.03 0.13
C PHE A 366 15.26 1.09 0.36
N VAL A 367 15.90 -0.07 0.51
CA VAL A 367 17.36 -0.23 0.59
C VAL A 367 17.87 -0.78 -0.73
N ASP A 368 18.90 -0.16 -1.29
CA ASP A 368 19.62 -0.68 -2.46
C ASP A 368 20.52 -1.85 -2.01
N VAL A 369 20.14 -3.07 -2.39
CA VAL A 369 20.88 -4.31 -2.06
C VAL A 369 21.80 -4.77 -3.21
N THR A 370 21.90 -4.00 -4.30
CA THR A 370 22.72 -4.33 -5.47
C THR A 370 24.16 -4.70 -5.11
N PRO A 371 24.87 -3.95 -4.24
CA PRO A 371 26.25 -4.29 -3.89
C PRO A 371 26.35 -5.66 -3.19
N MET A 372 25.36 -6.00 -2.37
CA MET A 372 25.31 -7.27 -1.62
C MET A 372 25.06 -8.47 -2.54
N LEU A 373 24.20 -8.29 -3.56
CA LEU A 373 23.94 -9.30 -4.58
C LEU A 373 25.18 -9.52 -5.46
N ALA A 374 25.87 -8.45 -5.85
CA ALA A 374 27.05 -8.51 -6.69
C ALA A 374 28.23 -9.26 -6.02
N SER A 375 28.37 -9.15 -4.70
CA SER A 375 29.42 -9.81 -3.92
C SER A 375 29.07 -11.23 -3.44
N ARG A 376 27.83 -11.69 -3.64
CA ARG A 376 27.28 -12.95 -3.07
C ARG A 376 27.53 -13.05 -1.56
N ASP A 377 27.33 -11.95 -0.85
CA ASP A 377 27.53 -11.88 0.60
C ASP A 377 26.50 -12.76 1.35
N ASN A 378 26.87 -13.23 2.54
CA ASN A 378 25.99 -13.97 3.45
C ASN A 378 24.77 -13.15 3.89
N THR A 379 24.69 -11.86 3.57
CA THR A 379 23.53 -11.01 3.83
C THR A 379 22.24 -11.52 3.15
N LEU A 380 22.33 -12.23 2.01
CA LEU A 380 21.20 -12.97 1.43
C LEU A 380 20.64 -14.04 2.38
N HIS A 381 21.50 -14.66 3.19
CA HIS A 381 21.10 -15.63 4.20
C HIS A 381 20.25 -14.96 5.28
N TYR A 382 20.70 -13.83 5.83
CA TYR A 382 19.96 -13.11 6.88
C TYR A 382 18.65 -12.51 6.39
N LEU A 383 18.66 -11.86 5.21
CA LEU A 383 17.44 -11.34 4.59
C LEU A 383 16.45 -12.48 4.33
N GLY A 384 16.93 -13.61 3.83
CA GLY A 384 16.09 -14.76 3.51
C GLY A 384 15.63 -15.60 4.69
N GLN A 385 16.32 -15.56 5.84
CA GLN A 385 15.80 -16.11 7.09
C GLN A 385 14.63 -15.26 7.63
N SER A 386 14.65 -13.95 7.38
CA SER A 386 13.62 -13.02 7.87
C SER A 386 12.33 -13.08 7.04
N ASP A 387 12.43 -13.08 5.71
CA ASP A 387 11.31 -13.16 4.77
C ASP A 387 11.69 -14.07 3.58
N PRO A 388 11.09 -15.27 3.45
CA PRO A 388 11.41 -16.21 2.37
C PRO A 388 10.95 -15.71 0.99
N LEU A 389 9.94 -14.83 0.92
CA LEU A 389 9.48 -14.26 -0.36
C LEU A 389 10.50 -13.26 -0.89
N ILE A 390 11.12 -12.46 -0.01
CA ILE A 390 12.25 -11.61 -0.40
C ILE A 390 13.40 -12.49 -0.90
N LYS A 391 13.72 -13.60 -0.20
CA LYS A 391 14.77 -14.53 -0.64
C LYS A 391 14.52 -15.05 -2.05
N ASP A 392 13.32 -15.56 -2.30
CA ASP A 392 12.94 -16.17 -3.57
C ASP A 392 12.96 -15.15 -4.72
N ALA A 393 12.44 -13.94 -4.46
CA ALA A 393 12.53 -12.83 -5.40
C ALA A 393 13.98 -12.44 -5.72
N LEU A 394 14.86 -12.35 -4.72
CA LEU A 394 16.28 -12.05 -4.95
C LEU A 394 17.01 -13.18 -5.69
N MET A 395 16.69 -14.44 -5.41
CA MET A 395 17.24 -15.60 -6.14
C MET A 395 16.82 -15.57 -7.62
N THR A 396 15.56 -15.25 -7.90
CA THR A 396 15.06 -15.05 -9.27
C THR A 396 15.85 -13.98 -10.02
N ILE A 397 16.27 -12.90 -9.35
CA ILE A 397 17.10 -11.86 -9.97
C ILE A 397 18.52 -12.37 -10.27
N ILE A 398 19.12 -13.08 -9.33
CA ILE A 398 20.48 -13.64 -9.47
C ILE A 398 20.54 -14.62 -10.65
N GLU A 399 19.48 -15.42 -10.85
CA GLU A 399 19.38 -16.36 -11.97
C GLU A 399 19.22 -15.68 -13.33
N ARG A 400 18.71 -14.45 -13.38
CA ARG A 400 18.43 -13.69 -14.61
C ARG A 400 19.60 -12.83 -15.13
N ASP A 401 20.78 -12.92 -14.51
CA ASP A 401 21.99 -12.12 -14.83
C ASP A 401 21.74 -10.60 -14.90
N PHE A 402 20.75 -10.10 -14.14
CA PHE A 402 20.38 -8.68 -14.12
C PHE A 402 21.49 -7.82 -13.47
N ILE A 403 22.21 -8.39 -12.51
CA ILE A 403 23.34 -7.77 -11.80
C ILE A 403 24.63 -8.50 -12.17
N LYS A 404 25.64 -7.75 -12.62
CA LYS A 404 26.97 -8.29 -12.90
C LYS A 404 27.65 -8.74 -11.59
N THR A 405 27.96 -10.03 -11.48
CA THR A 405 28.67 -10.57 -10.32
C THR A 405 30.14 -10.16 -10.32
N LEU A 406 30.69 -9.82 -9.15
CA LEU A 406 32.11 -9.57 -8.98
C LEU A 406 32.93 -10.88 -9.04
N PRO A 407 34.17 -10.86 -9.54
CA PRO A 407 35.07 -12.02 -9.51
C PRO A 407 35.31 -12.51 -8.08
N ASP A 408 35.43 -13.84 -7.90
CA ASP A 408 35.54 -14.54 -6.61
C ASP A 408 36.73 -14.14 -5.71
N GLU A 409 37.69 -13.35 -6.21
CA GLU A 409 38.95 -13.01 -5.54
C GLU A 409 38.83 -11.97 -4.41
N ASN A 410 37.68 -11.31 -4.23
CA ASN A 410 37.44 -10.33 -3.16
C ASN A 410 36.55 -10.84 -2.01
N LYS A 411 36.36 -12.16 -1.89
CA LYS A 411 35.64 -12.76 -0.76
C LYS A 411 36.51 -12.67 0.50
N THR A 412 36.27 -11.68 1.35
CA THR A 412 36.79 -11.70 2.72
C THR A 412 35.89 -12.63 3.55
N PRO A 413 36.38 -13.80 4.01
CA PRO A 413 35.61 -14.58 4.96
C PRO A 413 35.60 -13.80 6.28
N SER A 414 34.44 -13.28 6.67
CA SER A 414 34.28 -12.79 8.04
C SER A 414 34.44 -13.97 9.00
N PRO A 415 35.28 -13.87 10.05
CA PRO A 415 35.44 -14.94 11.01
C PRO A 415 34.12 -15.10 11.78
N ILE A 416 33.35 -16.13 11.45
CA ILE A 416 32.14 -16.49 12.21
C ILE A 416 32.63 -16.99 13.57
N LYS A 417 32.53 -16.13 14.60
CA LYS A 417 32.70 -16.57 15.98
C LYS A 417 31.63 -17.63 16.28
N SER A 418 32.00 -18.69 17.00
CA SER A 418 31.04 -19.71 17.43
C SER A 418 29.96 -19.07 18.31
N ILE A 419 28.69 -19.40 18.07
CA ILE A 419 27.54 -18.95 18.87
C ILE A 419 27.80 -19.22 20.37
N THR A 420 28.41 -20.37 20.68
CA THR A 420 28.78 -20.77 22.04
C THR A 420 29.75 -19.79 22.72
N ASP A 421 30.69 -19.21 21.98
CA ASP A 421 31.66 -18.25 22.53
C ASP A 421 31.01 -16.90 22.81
N THR A 422 30.13 -16.44 21.91
CA THR A 422 29.36 -15.20 22.08
C THR A 422 28.40 -15.31 23.27
N MET A 423 27.70 -16.43 23.42
CA MET A 423 26.81 -16.69 24.57
C MET A 423 27.60 -16.63 25.90
N ARG A 424 28.76 -17.30 25.98
CA ARG A 424 29.61 -17.29 27.19
C ARG A 424 30.09 -15.89 27.55
N GLU A 425 30.49 -15.08 26.57
CA GLU A 425 30.89 -13.68 26.81
C GLU A 425 29.74 -12.87 27.45
N ILE A 426 28.50 -13.08 27.00
CA ILE A 426 27.31 -12.40 27.53
C ILE A 426 26.95 -12.92 28.92
N GLU A 427 26.98 -14.25 29.13
CA GLU A 427 26.72 -14.88 30.43
C GLU A 427 27.71 -14.44 31.51
N ASN A 428 28.95 -14.14 31.14
CA ASN A 428 29.96 -13.57 32.05
C ASN A 428 29.63 -12.14 32.50
N THR A 429 28.61 -11.48 31.92
CA THR A 429 28.11 -10.16 32.34
C THR A 429 26.59 -10.19 32.60
N PRO A 430 26.11 -10.83 33.68
CA PRO A 430 24.67 -11.04 33.92
C PRO A 430 23.81 -9.76 33.98
N SER A 431 24.43 -8.62 34.32
CA SER A 431 23.76 -7.31 34.46
C SER A 431 23.65 -6.52 33.14
N ILE A 432 24.09 -7.09 32.01
CA ILE A 432 24.13 -6.38 30.72
C ILE A 432 22.75 -5.83 30.30
N VAL A 433 21.69 -6.64 30.32
CA VAL A 433 20.33 -6.21 29.93
C VAL A 433 19.75 -5.18 30.91
N PRO A 434 19.74 -5.41 32.25
CA PRO A 434 19.28 -4.39 33.20
C PRO A 434 20.01 -3.05 33.07
N ASN A 435 21.33 -3.06 32.86
CA ASN A 435 22.12 -1.84 32.67
C ASN A 435 21.75 -1.11 31.37
N LEU A 436 21.54 -1.84 30.27
CA LEU A 436 21.11 -1.27 28.99
C LEU A 436 19.72 -0.61 29.10
N ILE A 437 18.78 -1.28 29.77
CA ILE A 437 17.43 -0.76 30.05
C ILE A 437 17.50 0.52 30.88
N GLN A 438 18.21 0.48 32.02
CA GLN A 438 18.35 1.62 32.92
C GLN A 438 19.02 2.82 32.23
N ARG A 439 20.09 2.58 31.47
CA ARG A 439 20.79 3.63 30.70
C ARG A 439 19.86 4.30 29.70
N SER A 440 19.02 3.52 29.04
CA SER A 440 18.06 4.04 28.06
C SER A 440 16.93 4.85 28.72
N GLN A 441 16.41 4.40 29.86
CA GLN A 441 15.40 5.14 30.63
C GLN A 441 15.92 6.48 31.11
N ALA A 442 17.13 6.50 31.69
CA ALA A 442 17.78 7.73 32.14
C ALA A 442 18.01 8.72 30.97
N SER A 443 18.37 8.21 29.79
CA SER A 443 18.55 9.03 28.60
C SER A 443 17.24 9.67 28.11
N ILE A 444 16.14 8.93 28.11
CA ILE A 444 14.82 9.45 27.72
C ILE A 444 14.36 10.54 28.71
N GLU A 445 14.55 10.31 30.01
CA GLU A 445 14.18 11.30 31.03
C GLU A 445 14.99 12.59 30.88
N ALA A 446 16.30 12.47 30.66
CA ALA A 446 17.16 13.62 30.37
C ALA A 446 16.70 14.39 29.11
N LEU A 447 16.33 13.68 28.04
CA LEU A 447 15.76 14.28 26.83
C LEU A 447 14.49 15.07 27.16
N LYS A 448 13.53 14.45 27.86
CA LYS A 448 12.25 15.07 28.22
C LYS A 448 12.43 16.37 29.00
N GLN A 449 13.46 16.46 29.85
CA GLN A 449 13.77 17.67 30.62
C GLN A 449 14.48 18.72 29.77
N ASN A 450 15.51 18.32 29.02
CA ASN A 450 16.36 19.25 28.27
C ASN A 450 15.62 19.95 27.12
N ILE A 451 14.74 19.22 26.42
CA ILE A 451 14.02 19.74 25.25
C ILE A 451 12.97 20.81 25.60
N GLN A 452 12.44 20.81 26.84
CA GLN A 452 11.38 21.74 27.26
C GLN A 452 11.78 23.21 27.17
N THR A 453 13.08 23.50 27.26
CA THR A 453 13.63 24.86 27.24
C THR A 453 14.02 25.33 25.83
N LYS A 454 13.86 24.48 24.82
CA LYS A 454 14.29 24.73 23.44
C LYS A 454 13.12 25.21 22.59
N SER A 455 13.37 26.16 21.68
CA SER A 455 12.39 26.69 20.73
C SER A 455 13.08 27.30 19.51
N GLY A 456 12.35 27.51 18.41
CA GLY A 456 12.91 28.07 17.19
C GLY A 456 14.08 27.23 16.66
N SER A 457 15.12 27.88 16.11
CA SER A 457 16.28 27.16 15.56
C SER A 457 17.03 26.30 16.59
N ASP A 458 17.13 26.73 17.85
CA ASP A 458 17.81 25.99 18.91
C ASP A 458 17.16 24.63 19.20
N LEU A 459 15.85 24.48 18.92
CA LEU A 459 15.16 23.20 19.05
C LEU A 459 15.62 22.20 17.98
N PHE A 460 15.77 22.64 16.73
CA PHE A 460 16.18 21.76 15.64
C PHE A 460 17.62 21.34 15.79
N ASP A 461 18.51 22.28 16.14
CA ASP A 461 19.92 21.97 16.43
C ASP A 461 20.02 20.89 17.54
N PHE A 462 19.22 21.04 18.60
CA PHE A 462 19.13 20.05 19.67
C PHE A 462 18.57 18.69 19.18
N ILE A 463 17.52 18.68 18.35
CA ILE A 463 16.97 17.43 17.80
C ILE A 463 18.01 16.73 16.92
N PHE A 464 18.76 17.45 16.09
CA PHE A 464 19.82 16.87 15.26
C PHE A 464 20.94 16.25 16.12
N GLU A 465 21.37 16.93 17.19
CA GLU A 465 22.34 16.39 18.15
C GLU A 465 21.82 15.12 18.84
N ASP A 466 20.55 15.13 19.26
CA ASP A 466 19.95 14.02 19.99
C ASP A 466 19.56 12.84 19.07
N LEU A 467 19.39 13.06 17.76
CA LEU A 467 19.31 11.99 16.76
C LEU A 467 20.62 11.19 16.66
N GLU A 468 21.78 11.83 16.81
CA GLU A 468 23.06 11.12 16.90
C GLU A 468 23.14 10.28 18.18
N GLN A 469 22.64 10.80 19.31
CA GLN A 469 22.51 10.00 20.54
C GLN A 469 21.58 8.80 20.32
N LEU A 470 20.41 9.02 19.71
CA LEU A 470 19.46 7.95 19.41
C LEU A 470 20.11 6.83 18.57
N LYS A 471 20.89 7.17 17.53
CA LYS A 471 21.66 6.17 16.74
C LYS A 471 22.55 5.33 17.63
N MET A 472 23.29 5.96 18.54
CA MET A 472 24.19 5.25 19.46
C MET A 472 23.44 4.30 20.39
N PHE A 473 22.20 4.61 20.79
CA PHE A 473 21.38 3.72 21.60
C PHE A 473 20.76 2.56 20.81
N VAL A 474 20.21 2.84 19.62
CA VAL A 474 19.53 1.83 18.80
C VAL A 474 20.53 0.84 18.20
N PHE A 475 21.69 1.32 17.76
CA PHE A 475 22.76 0.52 17.14
C PHE A 475 23.95 0.29 18.08
N ASP A 476 23.73 0.35 19.40
CA ASP A 476 24.76 0.04 20.39
C ASP A 476 25.32 -1.38 20.15
N PRO A 477 26.65 -1.56 19.99
CA PRO A 477 27.22 -2.86 19.68
C PRO A 477 26.97 -3.93 20.76
N GLN A 478 26.86 -3.55 22.04
CA GLN A 478 26.54 -4.50 23.10
C GLN A 478 25.06 -4.90 23.03
N SER A 479 24.17 -3.94 22.79
CA SER A 479 22.74 -4.17 22.56
C SER A 479 22.51 -5.13 21.38
N LEU A 480 23.08 -4.84 20.21
CA LEU A 480 22.97 -5.68 19.02
C LEU A 480 23.55 -7.08 19.26
N ARG A 481 24.67 -7.20 19.97
CA ARG A 481 25.27 -8.50 20.30
C ARG A 481 24.34 -9.37 21.16
N VAL A 482 23.64 -8.80 22.13
CA VAL A 482 22.66 -9.54 22.96
C VAL A 482 21.51 -10.04 22.09
N ILE A 483 20.98 -9.17 21.21
CA ILE A 483 19.85 -9.50 20.34
C ILE A 483 20.22 -10.61 19.36
N LEU A 484 21.34 -10.45 18.64
CA LEU A 484 21.81 -11.42 17.66
C LEU A 484 22.10 -12.77 18.33
N ALA A 485 22.76 -12.78 19.49
CA ALA A 485 23.03 -14.02 20.21
C ALA A 485 21.74 -14.76 20.64
N ALA A 486 20.70 -14.04 21.05
CA ALA A 486 19.42 -14.65 21.40
C ALA A 486 18.70 -15.22 20.17
N MET A 487 18.79 -14.54 19.03
CA MET A 487 18.25 -15.01 17.75
C MET A 487 18.98 -16.26 17.26
N ASP A 488 20.32 -16.25 17.30
CA ASP A 488 21.16 -17.37 16.92
C ASP A 488 20.90 -18.60 17.81
N ALA A 489 20.70 -18.38 19.12
CA ALA A 489 20.32 -19.44 20.06
C ALA A 489 18.97 -20.08 19.71
N ALA A 490 17.97 -19.27 19.34
CA ALA A 490 16.66 -19.78 18.91
C ALA A 490 16.74 -20.55 17.58
N ALA A 491 17.51 -20.04 16.61
CA ALA A 491 17.78 -20.74 15.36
C ALA A 491 18.46 -22.09 15.60
N TRP A 492 19.50 -22.11 16.45
CA TRP A 492 20.21 -23.32 16.85
C TRP A 492 19.26 -24.36 17.47
N ILE A 493 18.36 -23.95 18.38
CA ILE A 493 17.36 -24.87 18.95
C ILE A 493 16.48 -25.46 17.86
N ASN A 494 15.94 -24.64 16.96
CA ASN A 494 15.04 -25.10 15.91
C ASN A 494 15.73 -26.09 14.95
N GLU A 495 16.96 -25.80 14.52
CA GLU A 495 17.73 -26.67 13.63
C GLU A 495 18.05 -28.01 14.30
N ASN A 496 18.62 -27.97 15.51
CA ASN A 496 19.09 -29.18 16.19
C ASN A 496 17.92 -30.04 16.71
N MET A 497 16.83 -29.45 17.18
CA MET A 497 15.66 -30.22 17.62
C MET A 497 14.96 -30.89 16.44
N ASN A 498 14.92 -30.24 15.28
CA ASN A 498 14.40 -30.84 14.06
C ASN A 498 15.29 -32.00 13.59
N GLU A 499 16.61 -31.81 13.56
CA GLU A 499 17.57 -32.85 13.16
C GLU A 499 17.57 -34.04 14.13
N TRP A 500 17.63 -33.80 15.44
CA TRP A 500 17.81 -34.87 16.43
C TRP A 500 16.51 -35.55 16.84
N LEU A 501 15.39 -34.83 16.85
CA LEU A 501 14.12 -35.30 17.40
C LEU A 501 12.95 -35.23 16.43
N GLY A 502 13.13 -34.65 15.23
CA GLY A 502 12.04 -34.35 14.29
C GLY A 502 11.09 -33.25 14.78
N GLU A 503 11.51 -32.45 15.77
CA GLU A 503 10.71 -31.39 16.37
C GLU A 503 10.93 -30.07 15.63
N LYS A 504 9.96 -29.65 14.82
CA LYS A 504 9.95 -28.34 14.17
C LYS A 504 9.56 -27.24 15.16
N HIS A 505 10.18 -26.07 15.05
CA HIS A 505 9.81 -24.84 15.78
C HIS A 505 9.78 -24.99 17.32
N ALA A 506 10.69 -25.79 17.89
CA ALA A 506 10.75 -26.01 19.33
C ALA A 506 11.02 -24.73 20.15
N ALA A 507 11.76 -23.77 19.58
CA ALA A 507 12.11 -22.52 20.26
C ALA A 507 10.88 -21.69 20.62
N ASP A 508 9.81 -21.78 19.84
CA ASP A 508 8.58 -20.99 19.97
C ASP A 508 7.91 -21.21 21.34
N THR A 509 7.72 -22.48 21.72
CA THR A 509 7.18 -22.84 23.03
C THR A 509 8.17 -22.51 24.16
N LEU A 510 9.47 -22.67 23.91
CA LEU A 510 10.52 -22.42 24.91
C LEU A 510 10.68 -20.93 25.25
N SER A 511 10.36 -20.04 24.30
CA SER A 511 10.37 -18.59 24.48
C SER A 511 9.07 -18.00 25.03
N GLN A 512 8.09 -18.81 25.43
CA GLN A 512 6.86 -18.29 26.03
C GLN A 512 7.11 -17.65 27.40
N SER A 513 6.42 -16.53 27.65
CA SER A 513 6.42 -15.79 28.92
C SER A 513 7.83 -15.51 29.45
N VAL A 514 8.68 -14.97 28.58
CA VAL A 514 10.03 -14.49 28.95
C VAL A 514 9.93 -13.13 29.66
N PRO A 515 10.77 -12.88 30.68
CA PRO A 515 10.84 -11.59 31.36
C PRO A 515 11.36 -10.49 30.43
N ASP A 516 11.16 -9.23 30.83
CA ASP A 516 11.69 -8.02 30.19
C ASP A 516 11.27 -7.79 28.73
N ASN A 517 10.26 -8.52 28.24
CA ASN A 517 9.61 -8.19 26.96
C ASN A 517 8.62 -7.03 27.17
N ILE A 518 9.09 -5.82 26.87
CA ILE A 518 8.33 -4.56 27.06
C ILE A 518 6.99 -4.55 26.31
N THR A 519 6.89 -5.29 25.20
CA THR A 519 5.68 -5.33 24.38
C THR A 519 4.68 -6.36 24.90
N SER A 520 5.15 -7.53 25.33
CA SER A 520 4.29 -8.52 25.99
C SER A 520 3.75 -7.99 27.33
N GLU A 521 4.57 -7.27 28.09
CA GLU A 521 4.14 -6.52 29.29
C GLU A 521 3.01 -5.53 28.98
N MET A 522 3.06 -4.86 27.83
CA MET A 522 2.04 -3.89 27.42
C MET A 522 0.67 -4.57 27.23
N GLY A 523 0.63 -5.70 26.53
CA GLY A 523 -0.63 -6.45 26.36
C GLY A 523 -1.21 -6.94 27.69
N LEU A 524 -0.34 -7.42 28.59
CA LEU A 524 -0.75 -7.87 29.93
C LEU A 524 -1.22 -6.69 30.81
N ALA A 525 -0.53 -5.54 30.76
CA ALA A 525 -0.91 -4.35 31.53
C ALA A 525 -2.30 -3.81 31.14
N LEU A 526 -2.72 -3.97 29.88
CA LEU A 526 -4.06 -3.55 29.45
C LEU A 526 -5.17 -4.46 30.01
N LEU A 527 -4.87 -5.73 30.33
CA LEU A 527 -5.79 -6.59 31.09
C LEU A 527 -5.96 -6.08 32.53
N ASP A 528 -4.88 -5.58 33.14
CA ASP A 528 -4.95 -5.03 34.49
C ASP A 528 -5.81 -3.75 34.52
N VAL A 529 -5.74 -2.91 33.47
CA VAL A 529 -6.65 -1.77 33.30
C VAL A 529 -8.10 -2.23 33.21
N ALA A 530 -8.38 -3.26 32.41
CA ALA A 530 -9.72 -3.85 32.30
C ALA A 530 -10.23 -4.35 33.66
N ASP A 531 -9.37 -4.95 34.48
CA ASP A 531 -9.73 -5.44 35.81
C ASP A 531 -10.00 -4.33 36.82
N VAL A 532 -9.36 -3.16 36.69
CA VAL A 532 -9.71 -1.98 37.49
C VAL A 532 -11.09 -1.44 37.13
N ILE A 533 -11.48 -1.50 35.86
CA ILE A 533 -12.76 -0.96 35.35
C ILE A 533 -13.93 -1.92 35.61
N ARG A 534 -13.68 -3.23 35.54
CA ARG A 534 -14.69 -4.30 35.65
C ARG A 534 -15.70 -4.15 36.82
N PRO A 535 -15.32 -3.69 38.03
CA PRO A 535 -16.26 -3.51 39.13
C PRO A 535 -17.28 -2.38 38.96
N TYR A 536 -17.15 -1.54 37.92
CA TYR A 536 -17.97 -0.34 37.71
C TYR A 536 -18.80 -0.42 36.42
N PRO A 537 -20.01 -1.00 36.45
CA PRO A 537 -20.86 -1.15 35.26
C PRO A 537 -21.20 0.17 34.55
N GLU A 538 -21.40 1.26 35.31
CA GLU A 538 -21.69 2.59 34.76
C GLU A 538 -20.54 3.10 33.86
N ILE A 539 -19.29 2.80 34.23
CA ILE A 539 -18.11 3.14 33.41
C ILE A 539 -18.08 2.31 32.13
N ILE A 540 -18.41 1.02 32.21
CA ILE A 540 -18.43 0.12 31.04
C ILE A 540 -19.49 0.60 30.04
N GLU A 541 -20.70 0.90 30.52
CA GLU A 541 -21.79 1.42 29.70
C GLU A 541 -21.43 2.78 29.07
N TYR A 542 -20.78 3.66 29.84
CA TYR A 542 -20.27 4.93 29.33
C TYR A 542 -19.27 4.72 28.18
N LEU A 543 -18.23 3.89 28.40
CA LEU A 543 -17.19 3.62 27.41
C LEU A 543 -17.72 2.99 26.12
N GLN A 544 -18.81 2.21 26.16
CA GLN A 544 -19.45 1.65 24.96
C GLN A 544 -20.04 2.70 24.02
N HIS A 545 -20.37 3.89 24.53
CA HIS A 545 -21.05 4.95 23.78
C HIS A 545 -20.19 6.20 23.57
N VAL A 546 -18.95 6.19 24.08
CA VAL A 546 -18.01 7.30 23.95
C VAL A 546 -17.70 7.56 22.47
N LYS A 547 -17.84 8.83 22.08
CA LYS A 547 -17.48 9.36 20.76
C LYS A 547 -16.60 10.61 20.82
N ASP A 548 -16.40 11.15 22.02
CA ASP A 548 -15.62 12.36 22.26
C ASP A 548 -14.23 12.00 22.80
N GLU A 549 -13.24 12.84 22.47
CA GLU A 549 -11.87 12.76 22.97
C GLU A 549 -11.76 13.19 24.45
N GLN A 550 -12.73 13.95 24.99
CA GLN A 550 -12.77 14.40 26.39
C GLN A 550 -13.35 13.37 27.38
N PHE A 551 -13.57 12.13 26.94
CA PHE A 551 -14.29 11.13 27.75
C PHE A 551 -13.63 10.82 29.10
N LEU A 552 -12.32 10.97 29.22
CA LEU A 552 -11.59 10.71 30.46
C LEU A 552 -11.93 11.71 31.57
N ASP A 553 -12.28 12.95 31.22
CA ASP A 553 -12.67 13.98 32.18
C ASP A 553 -14.14 13.85 32.60
N GLU A 554 -15.03 13.56 31.66
CA GLU A 554 -16.45 13.32 31.94
C GLU A 554 -16.66 12.08 32.83
N MET A 555 -15.83 11.05 32.65
CA MET A 555 -15.86 9.81 33.43
C MET A 555 -15.66 10.05 34.93
N LEU A 556 -15.05 11.16 35.35
CA LEU A 556 -14.89 11.52 36.77
C LEU A 556 -16.19 11.66 37.54
N THR A 557 -17.28 11.94 36.83
CA THR A 557 -18.61 12.14 37.43
C THR A 557 -19.30 10.83 37.80
N LEU A 558 -18.77 9.70 37.34
CA LEU A 558 -19.32 8.36 37.51
C LEU A 558 -18.65 7.62 38.69
N ASP A 559 -19.37 6.65 39.29
CA ASP A 559 -18.77 5.83 40.34
C ASP A 559 -17.60 5.00 39.81
N GLY A 560 -16.49 5.00 40.53
CA GLY A 560 -15.23 4.41 40.07
C GLY A 560 -14.44 5.21 39.03
N GLY A 561 -14.98 6.33 38.54
CA GLY A 561 -14.40 7.14 37.46
C GLY A 561 -12.95 7.56 37.69
N GLN A 562 -12.62 8.05 38.88
CA GLN A 562 -11.24 8.41 39.22
C GLN A 562 -10.27 7.23 39.11
N LYS A 563 -10.66 6.04 39.60
CA LYS A 563 -9.79 4.84 39.54
C LYS A 563 -9.61 4.34 38.11
N ALA A 564 -10.68 4.32 37.33
CA ALA A 564 -10.63 3.98 35.92
C ALA A 564 -9.71 4.93 35.15
N ARG A 565 -9.85 6.24 35.39
CA ARG A 565 -9.04 7.28 34.77
C ARG A 565 -7.56 7.14 35.13
N ASP A 566 -7.26 6.96 36.42
CA ASP A 566 -5.88 6.81 36.89
C ASP A 566 -5.22 5.55 36.31
N ALA A 567 -5.96 4.45 36.17
CA ALA A 567 -5.46 3.23 35.53
C ALA A 567 -5.18 3.44 34.03
N ILE A 568 -6.08 4.12 33.31
CA ILE A 568 -5.88 4.44 31.89
C ILE A 568 -4.67 5.37 31.71
N TYR A 569 -4.54 6.43 32.52
CA TYR A 569 -3.39 7.33 32.42
C TYR A 569 -2.08 6.64 32.80
N ALA A 570 -2.05 5.79 33.84
CA ALA A 570 -0.85 5.02 34.17
C ALA A 570 -0.39 4.12 33.01
N TYR A 571 -1.33 3.53 32.27
CA TYR A 571 -1.03 2.78 31.05
C TYR A 571 -0.50 3.70 29.94
N LEU A 572 -1.15 4.83 29.69
CA LEU A 572 -0.75 5.80 28.65
C LEU A 572 0.60 6.47 28.95
N ASP A 573 0.95 6.69 30.22
CA ASP A 573 2.25 7.25 30.60
C ASP A 573 3.41 6.31 30.22
N LYS A 574 3.20 5.00 30.32
CA LYS A 574 4.20 3.98 29.97
C LYS A 574 4.16 3.59 28.49
N TYR A 575 2.98 3.48 27.88
CA TYR A 575 2.80 2.89 26.55
C TYR A 575 2.13 3.81 25.53
N GLY A 576 1.58 4.94 25.96
CA GLY A 576 0.75 5.81 25.14
C GLY A 576 1.46 6.51 24.00
N MET A 577 2.80 6.55 23.99
CA MET A 577 3.60 7.01 22.84
C MET A 577 3.60 6.03 21.65
N ARG A 578 3.10 4.80 21.84
CA ARG A 578 2.95 3.82 20.76
C ARG A 578 1.65 4.06 19.99
N CYS A 579 1.59 3.50 18.79
CA CYS A 579 0.41 3.44 17.93
C CYS A 579 0.65 2.47 16.78
N ALA A 580 -0.39 2.19 16.00
CA ALA A 580 -0.21 1.51 14.73
C ALA A 580 0.65 2.39 13.80
N GLY A 581 1.66 1.78 13.18
CA GLY A 581 2.61 2.45 12.31
C GLY A 581 3.60 3.36 13.03
N GLU A 582 4.00 3.01 14.25
CA GLU A 582 4.76 3.88 15.16
C GLU A 582 6.11 4.43 14.63
N ILE A 583 6.68 3.82 13.58
CA ILE A 583 7.91 4.29 12.94
C ILE A 583 7.72 5.60 12.17
N ASP A 584 6.50 5.88 11.73
CA ASP A 584 6.15 7.19 11.20
C ASP A 584 5.89 8.12 12.38
N LEU A 585 6.80 9.08 12.61
CA LEU A 585 6.67 10.07 13.68
C LEU A 585 5.31 10.78 13.65
N THR A 586 4.74 10.99 12.45
CA THR A 586 3.53 11.78 12.23
C THR A 586 2.24 11.06 12.62
N ARG A 587 2.27 9.75 12.86
CA ARG A 587 1.09 8.99 13.29
C ARG A 587 0.59 9.45 14.65
N THR A 588 -0.74 9.44 14.80
CA THR A 588 -1.44 9.75 16.06
C THR A 588 -1.15 8.68 17.09
N ARG A 589 -0.66 9.08 18.26
CA ARG A 589 -0.30 8.20 19.38
C ARG A 589 -1.52 7.92 20.24
N TRP A 590 -1.50 6.82 20.99
CA TRP A 590 -2.60 6.49 21.91
C TRP A 590 -2.82 7.55 22.98
N ILE A 591 -1.76 8.22 23.46
CA ILE A 591 -1.91 9.32 24.42
C ILE A 591 -2.46 10.59 23.77
N GLU A 592 -2.28 10.77 22.46
CA GLU A 592 -2.88 11.89 21.72
C GLU A 592 -4.37 11.63 21.44
N LYS A 593 -4.76 10.38 21.21
CA LYS A 593 -6.15 9.97 20.99
C LYS A 593 -6.53 8.72 21.82
N PRO A 594 -6.76 8.87 23.14
CA PRO A 594 -7.00 7.73 24.04
C PRO A 594 -8.21 6.87 23.70
N ILE A 595 -9.19 7.42 22.98
CA ILE A 595 -10.38 6.67 22.54
C ILE A 595 -9.99 5.43 21.70
N THR A 596 -8.83 5.42 21.02
CA THR A 596 -8.39 4.26 20.21
C THR A 596 -8.10 3.00 21.01
N ILE A 597 -7.89 3.10 22.33
CA ILE A 597 -7.67 1.92 23.19
C ILE A 597 -8.94 1.45 23.90
N VAL A 598 -10.05 2.19 23.80
CA VAL A 598 -11.32 1.84 24.45
C VAL A 598 -11.89 0.50 23.93
N PRO A 599 -11.93 0.21 22.61
CA PRO A 599 -12.39 -1.09 22.12
C PRO A 599 -11.59 -2.26 22.70
N LEU A 600 -10.27 -2.08 22.88
CA LEU A 600 -9.38 -3.09 23.47
C LEU A 600 -9.72 -3.36 24.94
N ILE A 601 -9.96 -2.29 25.71
CA ILE A 601 -10.36 -2.39 27.11
C ILE A 601 -11.70 -3.12 27.23
N LEU A 602 -12.70 -2.71 26.43
CA LEU A 602 -14.03 -3.32 26.43
C LEU A 602 -13.98 -4.80 26.01
N GLY A 603 -13.21 -5.11 24.97
CA GLY A 603 -12.96 -6.49 24.54
C GLY A 603 -12.32 -7.33 25.65
N ASN A 604 -11.35 -6.77 26.38
CA ASN A 604 -10.72 -7.46 27.51
C ASN A 604 -11.70 -7.72 28.66
N ILE A 605 -12.58 -6.76 28.97
CA ILE A 605 -13.64 -6.93 29.99
C ILE A 605 -14.62 -8.02 29.56
N LYS A 606 -15.02 -8.05 28.28
CA LYS A 606 -15.96 -9.02 27.71
C LYS A 606 -15.39 -10.44 27.70
N ASN A 607 -14.13 -10.60 27.30
CA ASN A 607 -13.57 -11.89 26.92
C ASN A 607 -12.70 -12.56 28.00
N PHE A 608 -12.25 -11.83 29.02
CA PHE A 608 -11.39 -12.37 30.08
C PHE A 608 -12.03 -12.30 31.44
N GLU A 609 -11.65 -13.24 32.31
CA GLU A 609 -11.94 -13.24 33.73
C GLU A 609 -10.91 -12.41 34.53
N PRO A 610 -11.23 -11.92 35.75
CA PRO A 610 -10.30 -11.15 36.58
C PRO A 610 -8.93 -11.83 36.79
N ASN A 611 -7.86 -11.05 36.85
CA ASN A 611 -6.47 -11.50 36.97
C ASN A 611 -6.02 -12.42 35.82
N ALA A 612 -6.50 -12.16 34.60
CA ALA A 612 -6.10 -12.92 33.42
C ALA A 612 -4.63 -12.70 33.05
N SER A 613 -4.07 -11.51 33.31
CA SER A 613 -2.67 -11.17 33.06
C SER A 613 -1.71 -12.15 33.73
N GLN A 614 -1.84 -12.31 35.05
CA GLN A 614 -1.03 -13.22 35.85
C GLN A 614 -1.21 -14.68 35.42
N ARG A 615 -2.46 -15.14 35.23
CA ARG A 615 -2.75 -16.54 34.86
C ARG A 615 -2.15 -16.91 33.50
N LYS A 616 -2.27 -16.05 32.50
CA LYS A 616 -1.69 -16.30 31.17
C LYS A 616 -0.16 -16.36 31.22
N PHE A 617 0.46 -15.46 31.97
CA PHE A 617 1.91 -15.45 32.13
C PHE A 617 2.41 -16.73 32.85
N GLU A 618 1.75 -17.14 33.93
CA GLU A 618 2.06 -18.38 34.63
C GLU A 618 1.85 -19.63 33.75
N GLN A 619 0.79 -19.64 32.93
CA GLN A 619 0.52 -20.74 31.99
C GLN A 619 1.64 -20.89 30.97
N GLY A 620 2.07 -19.81 30.31
CA GLY A 620 3.15 -19.87 29.32
C GLY A 620 4.48 -20.32 29.93
N GLN A 621 4.78 -19.94 31.18
CA GLN A 621 5.96 -20.44 31.89
C GLN A 621 5.87 -21.96 32.15
N GLN A 622 4.70 -22.47 32.54
CA GLN A 622 4.51 -23.90 32.76
C GLN A 622 4.60 -24.70 31.46
N GLU A 623 4.06 -24.19 30.36
CA GLU A 623 4.15 -24.83 29.04
C GLU A 623 5.60 -24.89 28.53
N ALA A 624 6.34 -23.79 28.65
CA ALA A 624 7.76 -23.75 28.34
C ALA A 624 8.57 -24.76 29.17
N LEU A 625 8.32 -24.83 30.49
CA LEU A 625 9.02 -25.77 31.38
C LEU A 625 8.70 -27.24 31.05
N LYS A 626 7.44 -27.56 30.73
CA LYS A 626 7.03 -28.90 30.30
C LYS A 626 7.72 -29.29 28.98
N LYS A 627 7.78 -28.37 28.01
CA LYS A 627 8.45 -28.60 26.72
C LYS A 627 9.95 -28.80 26.92
N GLU A 628 10.59 -27.98 27.76
CA GLU A 628 12.00 -28.13 28.13
C GLU A 628 12.26 -29.53 28.69
N GLN A 629 11.53 -29.95 29.73
CA GLN A 629 11.70 -31.27 30.34
C GLN A 629 11.51 -32.40 29.33
N ALA A 630 10.47 -32.32 28.49
CA ALA A 630 10.18 -33.33 27.47
C ALA A 630 11.30 -33.44 26.43
N LEU A 631 11.87 -32.32 25.97
CA LEU A 631 12.98 -32.33 25.02
C LEU A 631 14.24 -32.91 25.66
N LEU A 632 14.60 -32.46 26.87
CA LEU A 632 15.82 -32.92 27.55
C LEU A 632 15.78 -34.43 27.82
N GLU A 633 14.65 -34.96 28.28
CA GLU A 633 14.50 -36.41 28.51
C GLU A 633 14.61 -37.22 27.22
N ARG A 634 14.03 -36.73 26.10
CA ARG A 634 14.18 -37.38 24.79
C ARG A 634 15.61 -37.32 24.26
N LEU A 635 16.30 -36.19 24.45
CA LEU A 635 17.70 -36.03 24.02
C LEU A 635 18.63 -37.00 24.76
N LYS A 636 18.43 -37.22 26.06
CA LYS A 636 19.23 -38.17 26.85
C LYS A 636 19.17 -39.60 26.32
N GLN A 637 18.10 -39.98 25.61
CA GLN A 637 17.95 -41.31 24.98
C GLN A 637 18.75 -41.47 23.68
N LEU A 638 19.32 -40.39 23.13
CA LEU A 638 20.10 -40.42 21.90
C LEU A 638 21.59 -40.74 22.16
N PRO A 639 22.35 -41.17 21.14
CA PRO A 639 23.81 -41.26 21.23
C PRO A 639 24.44 -39.89 21.55
N GLY A 640 25.29 -39.83 22.59
CA GLY A 640 25.83 -38.56 23.11
C GLY A 640 24.79 -37.69 23.82
N GLY A 641 23.65 -38.27 24.21
CA GLY A 641 22.46 -37.58 24.69
C GLY A 641 22.67 -36.68 25.91
N GLU A 642 23.54 -37.07 26.86
CA GLU A 642 23.86 -36.24 28.02
C GLU A 642 24.49 -34.90 27.64
N GLN A 643 25.40 -34.90 26.65
CA GLN A 643 26.02 -33.68 26.16
C GLN A 643 25.02 -32.83 25.37
N LYS A 644 24.24 -33.46 24.48
CA LYS A 644 23.18 -32.77 23.71
C LYS A 644 22.14 -32.12 24.62
N ALA A 645 21.71 -32.82 25.67
CA ALA A 645 20.77 -32.30 26.67
C ALA A 645 21.38 -31.13 27.45
N LYS A 646 22.64 -31.23 27.86
CA LYS A 646 23.34 -30.15 28.56
C LYS A 646 23.46 -28.89 27.72
N GLU A 647 23.89 -29.02 26.46
CA GLU A 647 24.00 -27.90 25.52
C GLU A 647 22.62 -27.27 25.25
N THR A 648 21.61 -28.10 25.02
CA THR A 648 20.22 -27.64 24.81
C THR A 648 19.70 -26.87 26.03
N LYS A 649 19.94 -27.36 27.25
CA LYS A 649 19.53 -26.68 28.48
C LYS A 649 20.17 -25.29 28.61
N GLN A 650 21.48 -25.20 28.35
CA GLN A 650 22.21 -23.92 28.37
C GLN A 650 21.63 -22.93 27.36
N THR A 651 21.34 -23.40 26.14
CA THR A 651 20.74 -22.56 25.10
C THR A 651 19.32 -22.11 25.46
N ILE A 652 18.50 -22.98 26.07
CA ILE A 652 17.16 -22.63 26.57
C ILE A 652 17.24 -21.55 27.64
N ASP A 653 18.13 -21.72 28.63
CA ASP A 653 18.33 -20.74 29.70
C ASP A 653 18.76 -19.38 29.15
N PHE A 654 19.64 -19.39 28.14
CA PHE A 654 20.07 -18.19 27.45
C PHE A 654 18.93 -17.47 26.74
N ILE A 655 18.12 -18.21 25.94
CA ILE A 655 16.94 -17.65 25.25
C ILE A 655 16.02 -17.01 26.28
N ARG A 656 15.62 -17.76 27.32
CA ARG A 656 14.66 -17.29 28.32
C ARG A 656 15.12 -16.06 29.08
N LYS A 657 16.44 -15.89 29.24
CA LYS A 657 17.01 -14.76 29.96
C LYS A 657 17.15 -13.49 29.11
N TYR A 658 17.43 -13.62 27.81
CA TYR A 658 17.86 -12.48 26.99
C TYR A 658 16.91 -12.14 25.82
N SER A 659 15.99 -13.03 25.43
CA SER A 659 15.14 -12.78 24.25
C SER A 659 14.15 -11.63 24.45
N GLY A 660 13.69 -11.36 25.69
CA GLY A 660 12.74 -10.28 25.97
C GLY A 660 13.30 -8.88 25.69
N TYR A 661 14.61 -8.68 25.83
CA TYR A 661 15.28 -7.40 25.56
C TYR A 661 15.17 -6.96 24.09
N ARG A 662 14.91 -7.89 23.17
CA ARG A 662 14.91 -7.65 21.73
C ARG A 662 13.98 -6.50 21.30
N GLU A 663 12.83 -6.34 21.94
CA GLU A 663 11.84 -5.32 21.59
C GLU A 663 12.16 -3.94 22.19
N TYR A 664 13.18 -3.85 23.05
CA TYR A 664 13.49 -2.66 23.82
C TYR A 664 14.11 -1.50 23.00
N PRO A 665 15.07 -1.71 22.08
CA PRO A 665 15.61 -0.60 21.27
C PRO A 665 14.53 0.12 20.45
N LYS A 666 13.53 -0.63 19.97
CA LYS A 666 12.38 -0.05 19.26
C LYS A 666 11.55 0.84 20.16
N TYR A 667 11.25 0.37 21.39
CA TYR A 667 10.56 1.14 22.42
C TYR A 667 11.28 2.47 22.72
N VAL A 668 12.61 2.44 22.84
CA VAL A 668 13.43 3.66 23.08
C VAL A 668 13.31 4.65 21.91
N MET A 669 13.39 4.14 20.68
CA MET A 669 13.28 4.95 19.46
C MET A 669 11.93 5.70 19.39
N VAL A 670 10.82 4.98 19.57
CA VAL A 670 9.48 5.58 19.46
C VAL A 670 9.14 6.52 20.61
N ASN A 671 9.70 6.29 21.80
CA ASN A 671 9.56 7.21 22.93
C ASN A 671 10.22 8.56 22.62
N ARG A 672 11.45 8.54 22.09
CA ARG A 672 12.17 9.75 21.67
C ARG A 672 11.45 10.46 20.52
N TYR A 673 10.95 9.72 19.54
CA TYR A 673 10.14 10.28 18.45
C TYR A 673 8.92 11.04 18.97
N PHE A 674 8.21 10.50 19.95
CA PHE A 674 7.07 11.19 20.51
C PHE A 674 7.45 12.46 21.25
N VAL A 675 8.58 12.47 21.97
CA VAL A 675 9.11 13.68 22.61
C VAL A 675 9.46 14.76 21.56
N TYR A 676 10.09 14.38 20.45
CA TYR A 676 10.36 15.31 19.34
C TYR A 676 9.07 15.82 18.72
N LYS A 677 8.09 14.94 18.47
CA LYS A 677 6.79 15.28 17.90
C LYS A 677 6.09 16.38 18.70
N LEU A 678 6.04 16.23 20.03
CA LEU A 678 5.42 17.22 20.91
C LEU A 678 6.14 18.58 20.85
N ALA A 679 7.47 18.59 20.78
CA ALA A 679 8.23 19.83 20.65
C ALA A 679 8.01 20.51 19.29
N LEU A 680 8.02 19.75 18.19
CA LEU A 680 7.77 20.26 16.85
C LEU A 680 6.34 20.78 16.67
N LEU A 681 5.34 20.12 17.28
CA LEU A 681 3.95 20.57 17.25
C LEU A 681 3.71 21.88 18.03
N LYS A 682 4.61 22.26 18.95
CA LYS A 682 4.59 23.58 19.59
C LYS A 682 5.16 24.65 18.66
N GLU A 683 6.20 24.36 17.89
CA GLU A 683 6.68 25.26 16.85
C GLU A 683 5.63 25.45 15.75
N ALA A 684 4.90 24.39 15.39
CA ALA A 684 3.79 24.47 14.44
C ALA A 684 2.70 25.45 14.91
N GLU A 685 2.36 25.48 16.21
CA GLU A 685 1.40 26.46 16.75
C GLU A 685 1.87 27.90 16.50
N GLN A 686 3.17 28.18 16.64
CA GLN A 686 3.74 29.50 16.37
C GLN A 686 3.66 29.84 14.87
N LEU A 687 3.92 28.87 13.98
CA LEU A 687 3.80 29.06 12.53
C LEU A 687 2.36 29.33 12.09
N VAL A 688 1.37 28.68 12.72
CA VAL A 688 -0.06 28.97 12.49
C VAL A 688 -0.39 30.38 12.95
N GLN A 689 0.05 30.78 14.15
CA GLN A 689 -0.18 32.13 14.68
C GLN A 689 0.46 33.22 13.79
N ALA A 690 1.61 32.91 13.17
CA ALA A 690 2.28 33.79 12.22
C ALA A 690 1.65 33.77 10.81
N GLY A 691 0.65 32.91 10.55
CA GLY A 691 0.00 32.76 9.25
C GLY A 691 0.88 32.13 8.17
N ILE A 692 1.92 31.39 8.54
CA ILE A 692 2.84 30.73 7.60
C ILE A 692 2.27 29.39 7.12
N ILE A 693 1.59 28.67 8.02
CA ILE A 693 0.83 27.45 7.72
C ILE A 693 -0.63 27.62 8.18
N HIS A 694 -1.55 26.82 7.64
CA HIS A 694 -2.97 26.95 7.96
C HIS A 694 -3.38 26.05 9.13
N GLU A 695 -2.82 24.85 9.20
CA GLU A 695 -3.10 23.84 10.20
C GLU A 695 -1.82 23.41 10.91
N ARG A 696 -1.92 23.00 12.18
CA ARG A 696 -0.74 22.55 12.94
C ARG A 696 -0.05 21.34 12.30
N GLU A 697 -0.82 20.44 11.70
CA GLU A 697 -0.31 19.20 11.13
C GLU A 697 0.26 19.37 9.71
N ASP A 698 0.18 20.58 9.14
CA ASP A 698 0.81 20.88 7.84
C ASP A 698 2.32 20.62 7.86
N ILE A 699 2.97 20.74 9.03
CA ILE A 699 4.40 20.44 9.20
C ILE A 699 4.76 18.99 8.86
N PHE A 700 3.80 18.06 8.92
CA PHE A 700 4.05 16.66 8.59
C PHE A 700 4.37 16.46 7.11
N TYR A 701 3.95 17.40 6.27
CA TYR A 701 4.21 17.42 4.83
C TYR A 701 5.53 18.11 4.45
N LEU A 702 6.36 18.48 5.42
CA LEU A 702 7.70 19.00 5.22
C LEU A 702 8.74 17.99 5.71
N THR A 703 9.92 17.95 5.09
CA THR A 703 11.06 17.24 5.68
C THR A 703 11.54 17.98 6.94
N LEU A 704 12.33 17.33 7.79
CA LEU A 704 12.86 17.98 8.99
C LEU A 704 13.71 19.21 8.63
N GLU A 705 14.50 19.11 7.57
CA GLU A 705 15.36 20.19 7.05
C GLU A 705 14.53 21.34 6.47
N GLU A 706 13.48 21.05 5.71
CA GLU A 706 12.57 22.08 5.18
C GLU A 706 11.83 22.79 6.32
N LEU A 707 11.36 22.03 7.32
CA LEU A 707 10.70 22.60 8.49
C LEU A 707 11.66 23.50 9.29
N TYR A 708 12.91 23.09 9.45
CA TYR A 708 13.95 23.92 10.07
C TYR A 708 14.13 25.25 9.33
N GLU A 709 14.22 25.20 8.00
CA GLU A 709 14.35 26.40 7.18
C GLU A 709 13.10 27.31 7.25
N VAL A 710 11.90 26.73 7.31
CA VAL A 710 10.65 27.49 7.50
C VAL A 710 10.67 28.20 8.85
N VAL A 711 11.04 27.52 9.94
CA VAL A 711 11.12 28.13 11.28
C VAL A 711 12.19 29.23 11.33
N ARG A 712 13.34 29.01 10.67
CA ARG A 712 14.44 29.97 10.62
C ARG A 712 14.11 31.23 9.80
N THR A 713 13.32 31.10 8.73
CA THR A 713 13.09 32.17 7.74
C THR A 713 11.69 32.78 7.77
N ASN A 714 10.72 32.12 8.39
CA ASN A 714 9.29 32.41 8.32
C ASN A 714 8.79 32.53 6.86
N LYS A 715 9.30 31.68 5.97
CA LYS A 715 8.89 31.62 4.56
C LYS A 715 8.59 30.19 4.17
N LEU A 716 7.45 30.00 3.52
CA LEU A 716 7.01 28.73 2.97
C LEU A 716 6.27 28.98 1.66
N ASP A 717 6.61 28.23 0.62
CA ASP A 717 5.72 28.08 -0.53
C ASP A 717 4.68 27.00 -0.20
N TYR A 718 3.47 27.44 0.15
CA TYR A 718 2.40 26.53 0.58
C TYR A 718 1.97 25.53 -0.53
N HIS A 719 2.30 25.81 -1.79
CA HIS A 719 2.01 24.88 -2.89
C HIS A 719 2.67 23.50 -2.68
N ILE A 720 3.84 23.45 -2.01
CA ILE A 720 4.52 22.18 -1.71
C ILE A 720 3.69 21.27 -0.80
N ILE A 721 2.97 21.86 0.16
CA ILE A 721 2.14 21.12 1.11
C ILE A 721 0.93 20.54 0.40
N ASN A 722 0.23 21.35 -0.40
CA ASN A 722 -0.91 20.88 -1.18
C ASN A 722 -0.51 19.74 -2.13
N LYS A 723 0.59 19.92 -2.86
CA LYS A 723 1.13 18.86 -3.73
C LYS A 723 1.40 17.57 -2.97
N ARG A 724 2.01 17.63 -1.79
CA ARG A 724 2.35 16.45 -0.99
C ARG A 724 1.13 15.82 -0.30
N LYS A 725 0.09 16.60 0.01
CA LYS A 725 -1.23 16.08 0.42
C LYS A 725 -1.84 15.23 -0.70
N ASP A 726 -1.83 15.76 -1.94
CA ASP A 726 -2.34 15.03 -3.12
C ASP A 726 -1.52 13.76 -3.40
N GLU A 727 -0.19 13.85 -3.35
CA GLU A 727 0.71 12.68 -3.49
C GLU A 727 0.45 11.63 -2.40
N TYR A 728 0.26 12.04 -1.15
CA TYR A 728 -0.02 11.11 -0.05
C TYR A 728 -1.34 10.36 -0.26
N ASN A 729 -2.40 11.06 -0.66
CA ASN A 729 -3.70 10.45 -0.98
C ASN A 729 -3.58 9.42 -2.12
N TYR A 730 -2.70 9.67 -3.09
CA TYR A 730 -2.39 8.70 -4.13
C TYR A 730 -1.58 7.52 -3.60
N TYR A 731 -0.57 7.77 -2.77
CA TYR A 731 0.27 6.73 -2.18
C TYR A 731 -0.52 5.77 -1.28
N GLU A 732 -1.57 6.23 -0.60
CA GLU A 732 -2.45 5.35 0.17
C GLU A 732 -3.11 4.27 -0.68
N LYS A 733 -3.34 4.53 -1.97
CA LYS A 733 -3.91 3.57 -2.92
C LYS A 733 -2.88 2.55 -3.44
N LEU A 734 -1.59 2.78 -3.21
CA LEU A 734 -0.51 1.92 -3.69
C LEU A 734 -0.12 0.88 -2.63
N THR A 735 0.11 -0.35 -3.07
CA THR A 735 0.76 -1.40 -2.27
C THR A 735 2.23 -1.46 -2.66
N PRO A 736 3.18 -1.28 -1.71
CA PRO A 736 4.60 -1.40 -2.03
C PRO A 736 4.96 -2.84 -2.44
N PRO A 737 5.88 -3.04 -3.38
CA PRO A 737 6.45 -4.36 -3.66
C PRO A 737 7.51 -4.72 -2.61
N ARG A 738 7.73 -6.02 -2.36
CA ARG A 738 8.86 -6.52 -1.55
C ARG A 738 10.20 -6.20 -2.19
N VAL A 739 10.30 -6.46 -3.49
CA VAL A 739 11.50 -6.24 -4.32
C VAL A 739 11.10 -5.51 -5.60
N ILE A 740 11.82 -4.43 -5.92
CA ILE A 740 11.65 -3.66 -7.16
C ILE A 740 13.02 -3.37 -7.78
N THR A 741 13.11 -3.43 -9.10
CA THR A 741 14.35 -3.10 -9.83
C THR A 741 14.39 -1.63 -10.26
N SER A 742 15.54 -1.16 -10.72
CA SER A 742 15.71 0.15 -11.38
C SER A 742 14.85 0.32 -12.64
N ASP A 743 14.39 -0.79 -13.24
CA ASP A 743 13.47 -0.77 -14.39
C ASP A 743 11.99 -0.66 -13.96
N GLY A 744 11.75 -0.60 -12.65
CA GLY A 744 10.42 -0.61 -12.04
C GLY A 744 9.74 -1.98 -12.07
N GLU A 745 10.47 -3.03 -12.44
CA GLU A 745 9.96 -4.41 -12.39
C GLU A 745 9.77 -4.85 -10.95
N ILE A 746 8.57 -5.32 -10.64
CA ILE A 746 8.19 -5.92 -9.37
C ILE A 746 8.44 -7.42 -9.46
N ILE A 747 9.25 -7.94 -8.54
CA ILE A 747 9.57 -9.37 -8.48
C ILE A 747 8.91 -9.95 -7.23
N ALA A 748 7.84 -10.70 -7.45
CA ALA A 748 7.16 -11.45 -6.41
C ALA A 748 7.97 -12.72 -6.08
N GLY A 749 8.08 -13.05 -4.80
CA GLY A 749 8.55 -14.37 -4.38
C GLY A 749 7.39 -15.35 -4.36
N GLU A 750 7.67 -16.64 -4.51
CA GLU A 750 6.67 -17.69 -4.40
C GLU A 750 6.95 -18.63 -3.22
N TYR A 751 5.89 -19.03 -2.51
CA TYR A 751 6.00 -20.14 -1.55
C TYR A 751 6.05 -21.47 -2.30
N LYS A 752 6.95 -22.36 -1.89
CA LYS A 752 7.00 -23.73 -2.41
C LYS A 752 5.72 -24.49 -2.02
N ARG A 753 4.94 -24.92 -3.01
CA ARG A 753 3.63 -25.58 -2.82
C ARG A 753 3.69 -27.11 -2.65
N GLU A 754 4.87 -27.66 -2.38
CA GLU A 754 5.03 -29.12 -2.30
C GLU A 754 4.22 -29.67 -1.11
N ASN A 755 3.23 -30.53 -1.41
CA ASN A 755 2.34 -31.22 -0.45
C ASN A 755 1.23 -30.41 0.23
N LEU A 756 0.84 -29.24 -0.31
CA LEU A 756 -0.31 -28.48 0.20
C LEU A 756 -1.65 -28.90 -0.47
N PRO A 757 -2.79 -28.84 0.25
CA PRO A 757 -4.10 -29.12 -0.34
C PRO A 757 -4.45 -28.11 -1.46
N SER A 758 -5.27 -28.53 -2.43
CA SER A 758 -5.70 -27.64 -3.51
C SER A 758 -6.71 -26.61 -3.00
N GLY A 759 -6.57 -25.34 -3.41
CA GLY A 759 -7.50 -24.25 -3.05
C GLY A 759 -7.20 -23.54 -1.73
N VAL A 760 -6.06 -23.81 -1.09
CA VAL A 760 -5.64 -23.12 0.15
C VAL A 760 -4.94 -21.80 -0.14
N LEU A 761 -5.06 -20.85 0.79
CA LEU A 761 -4.22 -19.66 0.80
C LEU A 761 -2.91 -20.02 1.49
N VAL A 762 -1.78 -19.76 0.82
CA VAL A 762 -0.45 -20.12 1.32
C VAL A 762 0.20 -18.90 1.94
N GLY A 763 0.88 -19.12 3.06
CA GLY A 763 1.71 -18.13 3.72
C GLY A 763 2.91 -18.77 4.39
N LEU A 764 3.56 -18.00 5.25
CA LEU A 764 4.66 -18.43 6.07
C LEU A 764 4.16 -18.99 7.40
N PRO A 765 4.48 -20.26 7.75
CA PRO A 765 4.22 -20.78 9.10
C PRO A 765 5.06 -20.00 10.10
N VAL A 766 4.42 -19.34 11.07
CA VAL A 766 5.16 -18.57 12.09
C VAL A 766 4.98 -19.07 13.50
N SER A 767 3.82 -19.59 13.86
CA SER A 767 3.54 -20.12 15.20
C SER A 767 2.74 -21.41 15.04
N ALA A 768 3.23 -22.49 15.62
CA ALA A 768 2.71 -23.83 15.39
C ALA A 768 1.30 -24.05 15.97
N GLY A 769 0.55 -24.94 15.34
CA GLY A 769 -0.79 -25.36 15.76
C GLY A 769 -1.83 -25.25 14.64
N VAL A 770 -3.04 -25.72 14.92
CA VAL A 770 -4.19 -25.66 14.01
C VAL A 770 -5.39 -25.13 14.77
N ILE A 771 -6.07 -24.14 14.20
CA ILE A 771 -7.27 -23.55 14.79
C ILE A 771 -8.32 -23.31 13.72
N GLU A 772 -9.58 -23.44 14.11
CA GLU A 772 -10.74 -23.04 13.32
C GLU A 772 -11.51 -21.96 14.05
N GLY A 773 -11.99 -20.97 13.32
CA GLY A 773 -12.67 -19.84 13.92
C GLY A 773 -13.31 -18.94 12.89
N ARG A 774 -14.00 -17.92 13.37
CA ARG A 774 -14.52 -16.84 12.55
C ARG A 774 -13.37 -15.86 12.23
N ALA A 775 -13.17 -15.57 10.95
CA ALA A 775 -12.25 -14.56 10.49
C ALA A 775 -12.81 -13.17 10.84
N ARG A 776 -12.00 -12.34 11.49
CA ARG A 776 -12.28 -10.91 11.66
C ARG A 776 -11.27 -10.10 10.87
N VAL A 777 -11.72 -9.45 9.80
CA VAL A 777 -10.87 -8.62 8.94
C VAL A 777 -10.83 -7.20 9.51
N ILE A 778 -9.75 -6.86 10.21
CA ILE A 778 -9.61 -5.59 10.94
C ILE A 778 -8.40 -4.84 10.40
N LEU A 779 -8.63 -3.67 9.79
CA LEU A 779 -7.57 -2.83 9.24
C LEU A 779 -7.12 -1.73 10.21
N LYS A 780 -7.98 -1.31 11.13
CA LYS A 780 -7.67 -0.31 12.16
C LYS A 780 -8.05 -0.82 13.54
N LEU A 781 -7.24 -0.48 14.53
CA LEU A 781 -7.47 -0.83 15.93
C LEU A 781 -8.80 -0.29 16.49
N GLU A 782 -9.26 0.86 15.98
CA GLU A 782 -10.53 1.48 16.38
C GLU A 782 -11.76 0.66 15.95
N ASP A 783 -11.63 -0.15 14.90
CA ASP A 783 -12.68 -1.01 14.39
C ASP A 783 -12.65 -2.41 15.03
N ALA A 784 -11.80 -2.61 16.04
CA ALA A 784 -11.60 -3.91 16.64
C ALA A 784 -12.79 -4.33 17.51
N ASP A 785 -13.57 -5.25 16.99
CA ASP A 785 -14.58 -6.01 17.72
C ASP A 785 -14.23 -7.50 17.62
N LEU A 786 -13.89 -8.11 18.76
CA LEU A 786 -13.40 -9.49 18.82
C LEU A 786 -14.19 -10.28 19.86
N GLU A 787 -14.49 -11.52 19.51
CA GLU A 787 -15.14 -12.51 20.36
C GLU A 787 -14.22 -13.71 20.59
N ASP A 788 -14.49 -14.48 21.66
CA ASP A 788 -13.74 -15.71 21.92
C ASP A 788 -13.90 -16.68 20.74
N GLY A 789 -12.78 -17.18 20.22
CA GLY A 789 -12.75 -18.05 19.05
C GLY A 789 -12.45 -17.33 17.73
N ASP A 790 -12.35 -16.01 17.72
CA ASP A 790 -12.03 -15.26 16.50
C ASP A 790 -10.57 -15.42 16.06
N ILE A 791 -10.36 -15.34 14.75
CA ILE A 791 -9.07 -15.34 14.08
C ILE A 791 -8.89 -13.96 13.44
N LEU A 792 -7.84 -13.24 13.84
CA LEU A 792 -7.54 -11.91 13.31
C LEU A 792 -6.94 -12.03 11.91
N VAL A 793 -7.54 -11.33 10.95
CA VAL A 793 -7.02 -11.13 9.60
C VAL A 793 -6.74 -9.65 9.41
N THR A 794 -5.49 -9.28 9.12
CA THR A 794 -5.11 -7.87 8.92
C THR A 794 -3.98 -7.74 7.89
N ALA A 795 -3.67 -6.52 7.45
CA ALA A 795 -2.59 -6.28 6.50
C ALA A 795 -1.21 -6.51 7.15
N PHE A 796 -0.99 -5.89 8.30
CA PHE A 796 0.24 -6.00 9.07
C PHE A 796 -0.04 -5.86 10.57
N THR A 797 0.92 -6.25 11.39
CA THR A 797 0.86 -6.07 12.85
C THR A 797 2.16 -5.47 13.34
N ASP A 798 2.07 -4.48 14.21
CA ASP A 798 3.22 -3.91 14.92
C ASP A 798 3.01 -4.06 16.44
N PRO A 799 3.94 -3.59 17.30
CA PRO A 799 3.79 -3.65 18.75
C PRO A 799 2.43 -3.22 19.28
N SER A 800 1.81 -2.20 18.69
CA SER A 800 0.53 -1.66 19.14
C SER A 800 -0.65 -2.63 19.00
N TRP A 801 -0.54 -3.65 18.14
CA TRP A 801 -1.58 -4.67 17.95
C TRP A 801 -1.57 -5.76 19.03
N THR A 802 -0.49 -5.86 19.82
CA THR A 802 -0.31 -6.87 20.87
C THR A 802 -1.50 -7.02 21.82
N PRO A 803 -2.18 -5.95 22.28
CA PRO A 803 -3.30 -6.11 23.18
C PRO A 803 -4.48 -6.88 22.56
N LEU A 804 -4.66 -6.84 21.22
CA LEU A 804 -5.66 -7.67 20.53
C LEU A 804 -5.30 -9.16 20.56
N PHE A 805 -4.01 -9.50 20.57
CA PHE A 805 -3.55 -10.89 20.48
C PHE A 805 -4.02 -11.71 21.67
N VAL A 806 -4.26 -11.05 22.81
CA VAL A 806 -4.80 -11.70 23.98
C VAL A 806 -6.19 -12.29 23.70
N SER A 807 -7.01 -11.60 22.90
CA SER A 807 -8.43 -11.88 22.59
C SER A 807 -8.67 -12.88 21.47
N ILE A 808 -7.66 -13.19 20.65
CA ILE A 808 -7.82 -14.04 19.45
C ILE A 808 -7.35 -15.47 19.71
N LYS A 809 -7.73 -16.40 18.82
CA LYS A 809 -7.23 -17.78 18.81
C LYS A 809 -6.31 -18.09 17.64
N GLY A 810 -6.20 -17.21 16.66
CA GLY A 810 -5.28 -17.35 15.53
C GLY A 810 -5.01 -16.02 14.84
N LEU A 811 -3.93 -15.97 14.05
CA LEU A 811 -3.48 -14.77 13.35
C LEU A 811 -3.18 -15.05 11.88
N VAL A 812 -3.67 -14.16 11.01
CA VAL A 812 -3.38 -14.10 9.58
C VAL A 812 -2.95 -12.69 9.21
N THR A 813 -1.80 -12.53 8.58
CA THR A 813 -1.37 -11.22 8.04
C THR A 813 -0.89 -11.29 6.59
N GLU A 814 -1.11 -10.21 5.83
CA GLU A 814 -0.60 -10.10 4.45
C GLU A 814 0.91 -9.90 4.39
N VAL A 815 1.45 -9.23 5.41
CA VAL A 815 2.86 -8.94 5.56
C VAL A 815 3.37 -9.55 6.86
N GLY A 816 4.45 -10.31 6.76
CA GLY A 816 5.20 -10.76 7.92
C GLY A 816 6.25 -11.80 7.58
N GLY A 817 7.10 -12.06 8.56
CA GLY A 817 8.28 -12.90 8.44
C GLY A 817 8.49 -13.74 9.71
N LEU A 818 9.38 -14.73 9.66
CA LEU A 818 9.58 -15.67 10.77
C LEU A 818 9.98 -14.97 12.07
N MET A 819 10.70 -13.86 11.95
CA MET A 819 11.22 -13.12 13.11
C MET A 819 10.44 -11.84 13.39
N THR A 820 9.32 -11.61 12.72
CA THR A 820 8.60 -10.35 12.84
C THR A 820 7.78 -10.23 14.12
N HIS A 821 7.38 -9.01 14.49
CA HIS A 821 6.72 -8.74 15.77
C HIS A 821 5.48 -9.63 16.00
N GLY A 822 4.55 -9.64 15.05
CA GLY A 822 3.35 -10.49 15.13
C GLY A 822 3.68 -11.98 15.25
N ALA A 823 4.74 -12.45 14.58
CA ALA A 823 5.20 -13.84 14.70
C ALA A 823 5.73 -14.17 16.11
N VAL A 824 6.54 -13.28 16.69
CA VAL A 824 7.10 -13.47 18.05
C VAL A 824 5.98 -13.51 19.08
N ILE A 825 5.10 -12.52 19.05
CA ILE A 825 4.00 -12.41 20.02
C ILE A 825 3.00 -13.56 19.85
N ALA A 826 2.72 -14.00 18.62
CA ALA A 826 1.90 -15.19 18.37
C ALA A 826 2.51 -16.44 19.02
N ARG A 827 3.84 -16.61 18.97
CA ARG A 827 4.52 -17.72 19.66
C ARG A 827 4.45 -17.60 21.17
N GLU A 828 4.70 -16.40 21.69
CA GLU A 828 4.68 -16.12 23.12
C GLU A 828 3.30 -16.36 23.76
N TYR A 829 2.22 -16.07 23.03
CA TYR A 829 0.85 -16.39 23.44
C TYR A 829 0.35 -17.77 23.01
N GLY A 830 1.16 -18.55 22.27
CA GLY A 830 0.77 -19.89 21.79
C GLY A 830 -0.35 -19.88 20.74
N LEU A 831 -0.48 -18.81 19.96
CA LEU A 831 -1.49 -18.63 18.92
C LEU A 831 -1.01 -19.23 17.59
N PRO A 832 -1.74 -20.17 16.96
CA PRO A 832 -1.45 -20.60 15.60
C PRO A 832 -1.51 -19.42 14.62
N ALA A 833 -0.45 -19.23 13.85
CA ALA A 833 -0.32 -18.03 13.02
C ALA A 833 0.36 -18.32 11.68
N VAL A 834 -0.18 -17.69 10.63
CA VAL A 834 0.34 -17.71 9.26
C VAL A 834 0.44 -16.26 8.76
N VAL A 835 1.61 -15.83 8.31
CA VAL A 835 1.84 -14.44 7.86
C VAL A 835 2.32 -14.42 6.42
N GLY A 836 2.39 -13.25 5.79
CA GLY A 836 2.86 -13.16 4.41
C GLY A 836 1.84 -13.69 3.40
N VAL A 837 0.56 -13.79 3.77
CA VAL A 837 -0.50 -14.31 2.91
C VAL A 837 -0.97 -13.20 1.99
N GLU A 838 -0.47 -13.18 0.76
CA GLU A 838 -0.78 -12.11 -0.19
C GLU A 838 -2.30 -11.91 -0.38
N ASN A 839 -2.77 -10.67 -0.21
CA ASN A 839 -4.17 -10.26 -0.34
C ASN A 839 -5.15 -10.96 0.63
N ALA A 840 -4.69 -11.47 1.77
CA ALA A 840 -5.57 -12.10 2.77
C ALA A 840 -6.80 -11.27 3.16
N THR A 841 -6.65 -9.95 3.31
CA THR A 841 -7.75 -9.03 3.70
C THR A 841 -8.79 -8.83 2.61
N LYS A 842 -8.45 -9.19 1.36
CA LYS A 842 -9.37 -9.13 0.20
C LYS A 842 -9.95 -10.50 -0.15
N LEU A 843 -9.19 -11.57 0.07
CA LEU A 843 -9.57 -12.94 -0.26
C LEU A 843 -10.45 -13.58 0.82
N ILE A 844 -10.23 -13.23 2.09
CA ILE A 844 -11.04 -13.69 3.22
C ILE A 844 -12.10 -12.63 3.52
N GLN A 845 -13.36 -13.04 3.57
CA GLN A 845 -14.46 -12.14 3.92
C GLN A 845 -14.61 -12.03 5.45
N ASP A 846 -14.92 -10.83 5.96
CA ASP A 846 -15.20 -10.65 7.39
C ASP A 846 -16.38 -11.54 7.84
N GLY A 847 -16.23 -12.20 8.98
CA GLY A 847 -17.20 -13.16 9.50
C GLY A 847 -17.13 -14.57 8.89
N GLN A 848 -16.31 -14.78 7.86
CA GLN A 848 -16.16 -16.09 7.21
C GLN A 848 -15.46 -17.09 8.14
N ARG A 849 -15.84 -18.37 8.07
CA ARG A 849 -15.17 -19.40 8.87
C ARG A 849 -13.90 -19.86 8.15
N ILE A 850 -12.77 -19.88 8.86
CA ILE A 850 -11.48 -20.29 8.31
C ILE A 850 -10.77 -21.29 9.23
N ARG A 851 -9.90 -22.11 8.65
CA ARG A 851 -8.92 -22.94 9.36
C ARG A 851 -7.54 -22.38 9.11
N VAL A 852 -6.79 -22.10 10.17
CA VAL A 852 -5.39 -21.65 10.10
C VAL A 852 -4.49 -22.79 10.55
N HIS A 853 -3.61 -23.24 9.65
CA HIS A 853 -2.62 -24.29 9.93
C HIS A 853 -1.23 -23.68 10.12
N GLY A 854 -0.98 -23.11 11.30
CA GLY A 854 0.26 -22.39 11.63
C GLY A 854 1.54 -23.22 11.55
N THR A 855 1.46 -24.55 11.62
CA THR A 855 2.63 -25.45 11.48
C THR A 855 3.09 -25.64 10.03
N GLU A 856 2.16 -25.65 9.08
CA GLU A 856 2.44 -25.97 7.66
C GLU A 856 2.25 -24.74 6.76
N GLY A 857 1.71 -23.64 7.30
CA GLY A 857 1.73 -22.34 6.64
C GLY A 857 0.61 -22.13 5.63
N TYR A 858 -0.60 -22.62 5.90
CA TYR A 858 -1.74 -22.41 4.99
C TYR A 858 -3.04 -22.13 5.72
N ILE A 859 -3.99 -21.59 4.97
CA ILE A 859 -5.34 -21.24 5.41
C ILE A 859 -6.35 -21.87 4.46
N GLU A 860 -7.35 -22.52 5.04
CA GLU A 860 -8.50 -23.06 4.33
C GLU A 860 -9.73 -22.22 4.64
N ILE A 861 -10.46 -21.85 3.59
CA ILE A 861 -11.80 -21.26 3.70
C ILE A 861 -12.79 -22.43 3.85
N LEU A 862 -13.61 -22.40 4.91
CA LEU A 862 -14.51 -23.49 5.30
C LEU A 862 -15.95 -23.30 4.85
#